data_AF-A0A8J8FUM9-F1
#
_entry.id   AF-A0A8J8FUM9-F1
#
_cell.length_a   1.000
_cell.length_b   1.000
_cell.length_c   1.000
_cell.angle_alpha   90.00
_cell.angle_beta   90.00
_cell.angle_gamma   90.00
#
_symmetry.space_group_name_H-M   'P 1'
#
loop_
_entity.id
_entity.type
_entity.pdbx_description
1 polymer ?
#
loop_
_entity_poly.entity_id
_entity_poly.type
_entity_poly.pdbx_seq_one_letter_code
_entity_poly.pdbx_strand_id
1 'polypeptide(L)'
;MNKSKKFLFGFILSILLLGIMATMFSPSLLVKAQSASIEVYVYDSLTSDPIEGASVILYEDFMMYISEGITDIDGFFEFTALSDGDYYVEVYADGYYYDSAPVSIIDDGDEIIEFYLDLVYTPGTGSINVYIYDFATSNPIEGAVVQLSNDVGYFITEGLTDSDGLYSFIELGAGTYYVEGSMLEYFSNSDYVTIVTDGDTEQLDLYLNPGYVVGTSEIEGYIYTFGTSDPIEGAWVRLLTEYDDQIDVYFTASDGYYIFSGFGADTYYVEASMTGYETEEDTVTIVTDGDTEQLDLYLDPIVHAIDILSPSDSETIEGGLVLVSCDANDILNLNYIEVNVNTVLITTFIVDGGPPFQSEFFVPVFGNGTNTIELEAYWLDMSTASDSVDINSINVIPMVDLKEGDILNYKYDILTEAQEIDYNCTFTNWLSPFEMNTAVIMHIYDVVPMHLEYNIVINVLNGYVSVDSTTQFLSKHFFPFIGLLPNPQVGDKTVMTEWFEILAVNGSKSWSYTDIWTLQYMDTTTVIYSEQGSNIMYYFKVPGQMEVNLIETTIDFRNPYVSDVADFDYIIGETGNIISWDVTDTHPGTYTIYIDSVEDYTDTWNSDTPIEITVDGLAEGTYVYLIVVTDLAGNTAQDAVTVTVNPVVPEFGSIHYFIFLPILILTTHFLVSKKKKNNK
;
A
#
# COMPACT_ATOMS: atom_id res chain seq x y z
N MET A 1 -62.09 17.77 50.68
CA MET A 1 -61.21 18.91 50.35
C MET A 1 -60.54 18.60 49.01
N ASN A 2 -60.50 19.41 47.94
CA ASN A 2 -60.49 20.87 47.77
C ASN A 2 -59.19 21.47 48.35
N LYS A 3 -58.19 21.97 47.61
CA LYS A 3 -58.13 22.75 46.34
C LYS A 3 -56.86 22.31 45.53
N SER A 4 -56.49 22.71 44.30
CA SER A 4 -57.05 23.43 43.12
C SER A 4 -56.06 23.24 41.94
N LYS A 5 -56.46 22.91 40.70
CA LYS A 5 -56.76 23.82 39.54
C LYS A 5 -55.74 24.96 39.34
N LYS A 6 -55.20 25.26 38.15
CA LYS A 6 -55.48 24.96 36.70
C LYS A 6 -54.18 24.45 36.01
N PHE A 7 -53.93 24.25 34.70
CA PHE A 7 -54.58 23.99 33.38
C PHE A 7 -53.42 23.53 32.44
N LEU A 8 -53.50 22.80 31.31
CA LEU A 8 -54.48 22.51 30.25
C LEU A 8 -54.49 23.45 29.02
N PHE A 9 -53.67 23.12 28.00
CA PHE A 9 -53.91 23.06 26.54
C PHE A 9 -52.56 22.75 25.84
N GLY A 10 -52.40 21.95 24.78
CA GLY A 10 -53.24 20.96 24.07
C GLY A 10 -52.29 19.98 23.30
N PHE A 11 -52.57 18.68 23.19
CA PHE A 11 -53.32 18.00 22.12
C PHE A 11 -52.56 17.84 20.78
N ILE A 12 -52.72 16.69 20.09
CA ILE A 12 -51.93 16.18 18.91
C ILE A 12 -50.64 15.46 19.38
N LEU A 13 -50.31 14.19 19.04
CA LEU A 13 -51.01 13.17 18.22
C LEU A 13 -50.90 11.73 18.79
N SER A 14 -51.97 10.96 18.57
CA SER A 14 -52.22 9.51 18.72
C SER A 14 -51.08 8.52 18.41
N ILE A 15 -51.06 7.22 18.78
CA ILE A 15 -51.72 6.29 19.73
C ILE A 15 -51.26 4.87 19.30
N LEU A 16 -50.76 4.07 20.25
CA LEU A 16 -51.01 2.62 20.45
C LEU A 16 -51.20 1.68 19.23
N LEU A 17 -50.22 0.78 19.00
CA LEU A 17 -50.49 -0.58 18.48
C LEU A 17 -49.39 -1.60 18.86
N LEU A 18 -49.55 -2.33 19.96
CA LEU A 18 -48.87 -3.62 20.16
C LEU A 18 -49.80 -4.73 19.64
N GLY A 19 -49.44 -5.40 18.54
CA GLY A 19 -50.28 -6.49 18.02
C GLY A 19 -49.89 -7.06 16.65
N ILE A 20 -49.10 -8.13 16.66
CA ILE A 20 -49.06 -9.22 15.66
C ILE A 20 -48.54 -8.88 14.24
N MET A 21 -47.25 -9.10 14.04
CA MET A 21 -46.74 -10.05 13.04
C MET A 21 -45.70 -10.93 13.77
N ALA A 22 -45.74 -12.26 13.77
CA ALA A 22 -45.89 -13.26 12.69
C ALA A 22 -44.53 -13.76 12.16
N THR A 23 -43.95 -14.69 12.93
CA THR A 23 -43.17 -15.84 12.43
C THR A 23 -42.16 -15.61 11.31
N MET A 24 -40.90 -15.45 11.68
CA MET A 24 -39.90 -16.44 11.25
C MET A 24 -39.24 -17.02 12.51
N PHE A 25 -39.07 -18.34 12.56
CA PHE A 25 -38.00 -18.91 13.35
C PHE A 25 -36.72 -18.58 12.60
N SER A 26 -35.78 -17.84 13.21
CA SER A 26 -34.39 -18.09 12.86
C SER A 26 -34.11 -19.57 13.14
N PRO A 27 -33.31 -20.28 12.32
CA PRO A 27 -32.65 -21.46 12.86
C PRO A 27 -31.91 -21.03 14.14
N SER A 28 -31.96 -21.85 15.18
CA SER A 28 -31.03 -21.67 16.29
C SER A 28 -29.64 -21.74 15.70
N LEU A 29 -28.91 -20.60 15.72
CA LEU A 29 -27.49 -20.62 15.42
C LEU A 29 -26.89 -21.64 16.39
N LEU A 30 -26.34 -22.72 15.84
CA LEU A 30 -25.43 -23.54 16.62
C LEU A 30 -24.21 -22.65 16.79
N VAL A 31 -24.11 -22.01 17.95
CA VAL A 31 -22.81 -21.57 18.45
C VAL A 31 -22.00 -22.86 18.50
N LYS A 32 -21.00 -22.99 17.61
CA LYS A 32 -19.96 -24.01 17.76
C LYS A 32 -19.46 -23.82 19.19
N ALA A 33 -19.47 -24.87 19.99
CA ALA A 33 -18.86 -24.74 21.31
C ALA A 33 -17.40 -24.38 21.03
N GLN A 34 -16.91 -23.34 21.70
CA GLN A 34 -15.48 -23.11 21.79
C GLN A 34 -14.97 -24.24 22.69
N SER A 35 -14.51 -25.32 22.08
CA SER A 35 -14.04 -26.53 22.77
C SER A 35 -12.51 -26.55 22.81
N ALA A 36 -11.89 -26.09 21.72
CA ALA A 36 -10.46 -26.01 21.49
C ALA A 36 -9.64 -25.42 22.64
N SER A 37 -8.42 -25.93 22.76
CA SER A 37 -7.39 -25.50 23.71
C SER A 37 -6.02 -25.35 23.04
N ILE A 38 -5.13 -24.61 23.70
CA ILE A 38 -3.68 -24.66 23.43
C ILE A 38 -3.01 -25.10 24.74
N GLU A 39 -2.40 -26.28 24.72
CA GLU A 39 -1.47 -26.73 25.75
C GLU A 39 -0.09 -26.12 25.50
N VAL A 40 0.45 -25.40 26.49
CA VAL A 40 1.78 -24.78 26.44
C VAL A 40 2.69 -25.46 27.46
N TYR A 41 3.86 -25.90 27.02
CA TYR A 41 4.91 -26.44 27.88
C TYR A 41 6.18 -25.61 27.76
N VAL A 42 6.82 -25.26 28.89
CA VAL A 42 8.01 -24.41 28.93
C VAL A 42 9.16 -25.11 29.68
N TYR A 43 10.31 -25.22 29.02
CA TYR A 43 11.50 -25.93 29.51
C TYR A 43 12.76 -25.05 29.43
N ASP A 44 13.76 -25.36 30.26
CA ASP A 44 15.13 -24.83 30.11
C ASP A 44 15.83 -25.53 28.94
N SER A 45 16.45 -24.76 28.03
CA SER A 45 17.04 -25.26 26.78
C SER A 45 18.22 -26.24 26.97
N LEU A 46 18.95 -26.11 28.09
CA LEU A 46 20.25 -26.75 28.34
C LEU A 46 20.10 -28.06 29.14
N THR A 47 19.14 -28.11 30.05
CA THR A 47 18.83 -29.22 30.95
C THR A 47 17.62 -30.02 30.51
N SER A 48 16.67 -29.38 29.82
CA SER A 48 15.32 -29.89 29.54
C SER A 48 14.49 -30.20 30.81
N ASP A 49 14.81 -29.56 31.95
CA ASP A 49 13.93 -29.53 33.12
C ASP A 49 12.80 -28.49 32.90
N PRO A 50 11.58 -28.72 33.41
CA PRO A 50 10.44 -27.80 33.23
C PRO A 50 10.56 -26.52 34.07
N ILE A 51 10.06 -25.41 33.55
CA ILE A 51 10.08 -24.10 34.22
C ILE A 51 8.71 -23.84 34.87
N GLU A 52 8.63 -24.00 36.19
CA GLU A 52 7.51 -23.54 37.02
C GLU A 52 7.54 -22.00 37.12
N GLY A 53 6.39 -21.34 36.95
CA GLY A 53 6.28 -19.89 37.15
C GLY A 53 6.55 -19.01 35.92
N ALA A 54 6.75 -19.60 34.73
CA ALA A 54 6.85 -18.84 33.49
C ALA A 54 5.49 -18.22 33.14
N SER A 55 5.49 -16.93 32.79
CA SER A 55 4.31 -16.21 32.31
C SER A 55 4.07 -16.56 30.84
N VAL A 56 2.82 -16.86 30.49
CA VAL A 56 2.40 -17.26 29.14
C VAL A 56 1.28 -16.32 28.70
N ILE A 57 1.36 -15.71 27.52
CA ILE A 57 0.38 -14.74 27.02
C ILE A 57 -0.12 -15.15 25.62
N LEU A 58 -1.42 -15.01 25.37
CA LEU A 58 -2.08 -15.37 24.12
C LEU A 58 -2.73 -14.15 23.45
N TYR A 59 -2.52 -14.03 22.14
CA TYR A 59 -3.06 -12.98 21.26
C TYR A 59 -3.75 -13.57 20.02
N GLU A 60 -4.74 -12.86 19.47
CA GLU A 60 -5.31 -13.05 18.12
C GLU A 60 -4.88 -11.91 17.17
N ASP A 61 -5.40 -11.93 15.93
CA ASP A 61 -5.38 -10.87 14.90
C ASP A 61 -4.77 -9.52 15.32
N PHE A 62 -3.66 -9.14 14.68
CA PHE A 62 -2.94 -7.88 14.92
C PHE A 62 -2.47 -7.67 16.37
N MET A 63 -2.04 -8.75 17.04
CA MET A 63 -1.60 -8.77 18.45
C MET A 63 -2.67 -8.29 19.44
N MET A 64 -3.94 -8.65 19.21
CA MET A 64 -5.01 -8.37 20.17
C MET A 64 -4.95 -9.34 21.34
N TYR A 65 -4.65 -8.84 22.54
CA TYR A 65 -4.55 -9.63 23.78
C TYR A 65 -5.88 -10.35 24.12
N ILE A 66 -5.77 -11.65 24.45
CA ILE A 66 -6.90 -12.49 24.90
C ILE A 66 -6.77 -12.83 26.39
N SER A 67 -5.62 -13.38 26.79
CA SER A 67 -5.41 -13.91 28.15
C SER A 67 -3.95 -14.13 28.47
N GLU A 68 -3.67 -14.22 29.77
CA GLU A 68 -2.37 -14.57 30.35
C GLU A 68 -2.52 -15.70 31.37
N GLY A 69 -1.42 -16.40 31.62
CA GLY A 69 -1.32 -17.56 32.49
C GLY A 69 0.09 -17.70 33.09
N ILE A 70 0.24 -18.67 33.99
CA ILE A 70 1.52 -19.00 34.62
C ILE A 70 1.66 -20.53 34.64
N THR A 71 2.82 -21.06 34.23
CA THR A 71 3.10 -22.50 34.21
C THR A 71 3.15 -23.13 35.60
N ASP A 72 2.72 -24.39 35.70
CA ASP A 72 2.79 -25.18 36.93
C ASP A 72 4.13 -25.94 37.08
N ILE A 73 4.22 -26.79 38.12
CA ILE A 73 5.41 -27.56 38.49
C ILE A 73 5.91 -28.54 37.40
N ASP A 74 5.04 -28.95 36.47
CA ASP A 74 5.38 -29.81 35.34
C ASP A 74 5.66 -28.96 34.07
N GLY A 75 5.75 -27.63 34.20
CA GLY A 75 6.06 -26.67 33.13
C GLY A 75 4.87 -26.28 32.26
N PHE A 76 3.65 -26.61 32.69
CA PHE A 76 2.45 -26.65 31.85
C PHE A 76 1.48 -25.49 32.11
N PHE A 77 0.87 -24.97 31.04
CA PHE A 77 -0.31 -24.09 31.08
C PHE A 77 -1.31 -24.44 29.95
N GLU A 78 -2.59 -24.11 30.13
CA GLU A 78 -3.67 -24.46 29.19
C GLU A 78 -4.58 -23.25 28.92
N PHE A 79 -4.59 -22.75 27.69
CA PHE A 79 -5.64 -21.85 27.21
C PHE A 79 -6.84 -22.68 26.75
N THR A 80 -8.07 -22.31 27.14
CA THR A 80 -9.28 -23.11 26.85
C THR A 80 -10.43 -22.25 26.35
N ALA A 81 -11.37 -22.89 25.64
CA ALA A 81 -12.51 -22.24 24.99
C ALA A 81 -12.08 -21.21 23.93
N LEU A 82 -11.15 -21.63 23.07
CA LEU A 82 -10.72 -20.90 21.89
C LEU A 82 -11.60 -21.22 20.67
N SER A 83 -11.33 -20.57 19.55
CA SER A 83 -12.05 -20.75 18.28
C SER A 83 -11.11 -21.30 17.21
N ASP A 84 -11.64 -21.73 16.07
CA ASP A 84 -10.81 -21.96 14.88
C ASP A 84 -10.24 -20.60 14.42
N GLY A 85 -8.92 -20.49 14.26
CA GLY A 85 -8.24 -19.23 13.98
C GLY A 85 -6.74 -19.28 14.25
N ASP A 86 -6.03 -18.21 13.86
CA ASP A 86 -4.59 -18.04 14.08
C ASP A 86 -4.33 -17.25 15.37
N TYR A 87 -3.39 -17.75 16.17
CA TYR A 87 -3.01 -17.20 17.46
C TYR A 87 -1.50 -17.00 17.57
N TYR A 88 -1.08 -16.15 18.51
CA TYR A 88 0.31 -15.93 18.86
C TYR A 88 0.51 -16.14 20.36
N VAL A 89 1.53 -16.92 20.74
CA VAL A 89 1.88 -17.21 22.14
C VAL A 89 3.25 -16.61 22.46
N GLU A 90 3.32 -15.83 23.53
CA GLU A 90 4.57 -15.31 24.11
C GLU A 90 4.84 -15.97 25.46
N VAL A 91 6.11 -16.23 25.77
CA VAL A 91 6.55 -16.79 27.05
C VAL A 91 7.71 -16.01 27.67
N TYR A 92 7.62 -15.80 28.98
CA TYR A 92 8.59 -15.04 29.78
C TYR A 92 8.91 -15.77 31.09
N ALA A 93 10.18 -15.95 31.42
CA ALA A 93 10.60 -16.54 32.70
C ALA A 93 11.77 -15.76 33.32
N ASP A 94 11.80 -15.66 34.64
CA ASP A 94 12.84 -14.91 35.38
C ASP A 94 14.22 -15.56 35.18
N GLY A 95 15.20 -14.76 34.73
CA GLY A 95 16.54 -15.23 34.36
C GLY A 95 16.68 -15.86 32.96
N TYR A 96 15.63 -15.87 32.13
CA TYR A 96 15.65 -16.42 30.76
C TYR A 96 15.41 -15.34 29.70
N TYR A 97 15.88 -15.60 28.47
CA TYR A 97 15.42 -14.85 27.30
C TYR A 97 13.94 -15.17 27.04
N TYR A 98 13.19 -14.19 26.53
CA TYR A 98 11.81 -14.43 26.07
C TYR A 98 11.81 -15.25 24.77
N ASP A 99 10.72 -15.95 24.51
CA ASP A 99 10.47 -16.65 23.25
C ASP A 99 9.00 -16.49 22.86
N SER A 100 8.68 -16.66 21.57
CA SER A 100 7.32 -16.46 21.05
C SER A 100 7.09 -17.17 19.72
N ALA A 101 5.88 -17.70 19.53
CA ALA A 101 5.56 -18.51 18.35
C ALA A 101 4.07 -18.44 17.96
N PRO A 102 3.75 -18.51 16.65
CA PRO A 102 2.38 -18.63 16.16
C PRO A 102 1.85 -20.07 16.32
N VAL A 103 0.53 -20.20 16.47
CA VAL A 103 -0.18 -21.49 16.50
C VAL A 103 -1.59 -21.33 15.92
N SER A 104 -2.01 -22.26 15.07
CA SER A 104 -3.28 -22.20 14.32
C SER A 104 -4.23 -23.31 14.76
N ILE A 105 -5.42 -22.96 15.24
CA ILE A 105 -6.46 -23.93 15.64
C ILE A 105 -7.38 -24.22 14.46
N ILE A 106 -7.56 -25.50 14.13
CA ILE A 106 -8.42 -25.95 13.02
C ILE A 106 -9.40 -27.04 13.52
N ASP A 107 -10.68 -26.92 13.13
CA ASP A 107 -11.77 -27.87 13.40
C ASP A 107 -12.00 -28.25 14.89
N ASP A 108 -11.94 -27.27 15.80
CA ASP A 108 -12.14 -27.45 17.26
C ASP A 108 -11.05 -28.33 17.94
N GLY A 109 -9.84 -28.35 17.37
CA GLY A 109 -8.72 -29.15 17.87
C GLY A 109 -8.09 -28.65 19.18
N ASP A 110 -7.43 -29.58 19.87
CA ASP A 110 -6.54 -29.31 21.01
C ASP A 110 -5.09 -29.29 20.47
N GLU A 111 -4.44 -28.12 20.46
CA GLU A 111 -3.06 -27.97 19.94
C GLU A 111 -2.01 -27.93 21.07
N ILE A 112 -0.78 -28.35 20.76
CA ILE A 112 0.33 -28.43 21.73
C ILE A 112 1.54 -27.66 21.21
N ILE A 113 2.10 -26.77 22.04
CA ILE A 113 3.33 -26.03 21.76
C ILE A 113 4.35 -26.15 22.90
N GLU A 114 5.63 -26.32 22.53
CA GLU A 114 6.76 -26.47 23.47
C GLU A 114 7.76 -25.34 23.25
N PHE A 115 8.11 -24.64 24.32
CA PHE A 115 9.15 -23.59 24.35
C PHE A 115 10.38 -24.08 25.13
N TYR A 116 11.57 -23.70 24.65
CA TYR A 116 12.86 -24.13 25.21
C TYR A 116 13.75 -22.91 25.44
N LEU A 117 13.62 -22.28 26.61
CA LEU A 117 14.20 -20.98 26.89
C LEU A 117 15.70 -21.08 27.24
N ASP A 118 16.51 -20.22 26.62
CA ASP A 118 17.91 -20.02 26.99
C ASP A 118 18.01 -19.10 28.23
N LEU A 119 18.86 -19.45 29.20
CA LEU A 119 19.22 -18.57 30.31
C LEU A 119 19.96 -17.32 29.81
N VAL A 120 19.69 -16.15 30.39
CA VAL A 120 20.37 -14.89 30.01
C VAL A 120 21.86 -14.84 30.40
N TYR A 121 22.32 -15.83 31.18
CA TYR A 121 23.72 -16.03 31.54
C TYR A 121 24.08 -17.51 31.56
N THR A 122 25.36 -17.84 31.39
CA THR A 122 25.86 -19.21 31.61
C THR A 122 26.10 -19.44 33.11
N PRO A 123 25.47 -20.44 33.76
CA PRO A 123 25.81 -20.82 35.14
C PRO A 123 27.18 -21.48 35.25
N GLY A 124 27.80 -21.40 36.42
CA GLY A 124 29.13 -21.96 36.65
C GLY A 124 29.57 -21.95 38.11
N THR A 125 30.87 -21.78 38.33
CA THR A 125 31.52 -21.82 39.65
C THR A 125 32.38 -20.58 39.94
N GLY A 126 32.42 -19.62 39.02
CA GLY A 126 33.04 -18.31 39.18
C GLY A 126 32.19 -17.33 39.99
N SER A 127 32.74 -16.13 40.18
CA SER A 127 32.13 -15.09 41.03
C SER A 127 32.67 -13.70 40.72
N ILE A 128 31.86 -12.66 40.92
CA ILE A 128 32.28 -11.25 40.85
C ILE A 128 32.13 -10.62 42.23
N ASN A 129 33.21 -10.05 42.77
CA ASN A 129 33.17 -9.20 43.95
C ASN A 129 33.10 -7.72 43.53
N VAL A 130 32.03 -7.04 43.89
CA VAL A 130 31.82 -5.61 43.58
C VAL A 130 31.97 -4.80 44.85
N TYR A 131 32.89 -3.83 44.84
CA TYR A 131 33.02 -2.84 45.91
C TYR A 131 32.45 -1.50 45.45
N ILE A 132 31.55 -0.94 46.25
CA ILE A 132 30.96 0.38 46.00
C ILE A 132 31.55 1.42 46.97
N TYR A 133 32.14 2.47 46.41
CA TYR A 133 32.77 3.56 47.15
C TYR A 133 32.14 4.92 46.82
N ASP A 134 32.17 5.84 47.78
CA ASP A 134 31.92 7.27 47.55
C ASP A 134 33.12 7.89 46.80
N PHE A 135 32.86 8.52 45.64
CA PHE A 135 33.90 9.08 44.76
C PHE A 135 34.73 10.19 45.43
N ALA A 136 34.11 11.05 46.24
CA ALA A 136 34.74 12.24 46.80
C ALA A 136 35.63 11.94 48.03
N THR A 137 35.33 10.88 48.77
CA THR A 137 35.94 10.54 50.06
C THR A 137 36.59 9.16 50.10
N SER A 138 36.31 8.30 49.13
CA SER A 138 36.78 6.91 49.03
C SER A 138 36.42 6.03 50.24
N ASN A 139 35.32 6.35 50.93
CA ASN A 139 34.72 5.46 51.93
C ASN A 139 33.82 4.42 51.24
N PRO A 140 33.69 3.19 51.78
CA PRO A 140 32.71 2.22 51.29
C PRO A 140 31.27 2.71 51.56
N ILE A 141 30.35 2.36 50.67
CA ILE A 141 28.91 2.64 50.82
C ILE A 141 28.21 1.34 51.24
N GLU A 142 27.63 1.31 52.44
CA GLU A 142 26.79 0.21 52.96
C GLU A 142 25.35 0.37 52.46
N GLY A 143 24.75 -0.71 51.97
CA GLY A 143 23.35 -0.72 51.50
C GLY A 143 23.13 -0.09 50.12
N ALA A 144 24.18 0.12 49.33
CA ALA A 144 24.05 0.43 47.90
C ALA A 144 23.50 -0.80 47.16
N VAL A 145 22.62 -0.57 46.18
CA VAL A 145 22.14 -1.62 45.27
C VAL A 145 23.27 -1.92 44.27
N VAL A 146 23.51 -3.20 44.04
CA VAL A 146 24.38 -3.67 42.96
C VAL A 146 23.58 -4.62 42.08
N GLN A 147 23.42 -4.25 40.82
CA GLN A 147 22.70 -5.00 39.80
C GLN A 147 23.69 -5.66 38.84
N LEU A 148 23.39 -6.89 38.41
CA LEU A 148 24.14 -7.65 37.42
C LEU A 148 23.25 -7.92 36.20
N SER A 149 23.78 -7.63 35.02
CA SER A 149 23.19 -7.96 33.71
C SER A 149 24.21 -8.65 32.82
N ASN A 150 23.76 -9.28 31.74
CA ASN A 150 24.67 -9.79 30.70
C ASN A 150 25.23 -8.67 29.81
N ASP A 151 26.08 -9.01 28.85
CA ASP A 151 26.71 -8.07 27.91
C ASP A 151 25.75 -7.44 26.88
N VAL A 152 24.48 -7.87 26.86
CA VAL A 152 23.38 -7.30 26.06
C VAL A 152 22.40 -6.50 26.95
N GLY A 153 22.65 -6.41 28.26
CA GLY A 153 21.86 -5.62 29.22
C GLY A 153 20.68 -6.33 29.87
N TYR A 154 20.44 -7.62 29.59
CA TYR A 154 19.39 -8.39 30.29
C TYR A 154 19.77 -8.60 31.75
N PHE A 155 18.87 -8.23 32.65
CA PHE A 155 18.98 -8.42 34.10
C PHE A 155 19.17 -9.90 34.47
N ILE A 156 20.13 -10.17 35.36
CA ILE A 156 20.38 -11.49 35.94
C ILE A 156 19.92 -11.53 37.40
N THR A 157 20.41 -10.60 38.22
CA THR A 157 20.10 -10.52 39.66
C THR A 157 20.63 -9.23 40.28
N GLU A 158 20.28 -8.95 41.54
CA GLU A 158 20.78 -7.80 42.30
C GLU A 158 21.04 -8.15 43.77
N GLY A 159 21.56 -7.18 44.52
CA GLY A 159 21.60 -7.23 45.97
C GLY A 159 22.12 -5.95 46.60
N LEU A 160 22.46 -6.00 47.90
CA LEU A 160 22.88 -4.85 48.68
C LEU A 160 24.29 -5.04 49.24
N THR A 161 25.11 -3.98 49.19
CA THR A 161 26.46 -3.99 49.78
C THR A 161 26.45 -4.09 51.31
N ASP A 162 27.48 -4.75 51.85
CA ASP A 162 27.73 -4.82 53.29
C ASP A 162 28.47 -3.58 53.85
N SER A 163 28.81 -3.62 55.15
CA SER A 163 29.49 -2.52 55.84
C SER A 163 30.93 -2.23 55.40
N ASP A 164 31.56 -3.14 54.64
CA ASP A 164 32.86 -2.92 53.99
C ASP A 164 32.67 -2.51 52.51
N GLY A 165 31.42 -2.28 52.06
CA GLY A 165 31.05 -1.83 50.72
C GLY A 165 30.94 -2.94 49.67
N LEU A 166 30.96 -4.21 50.10
CA LEU A 166 31.07 -5.37 49.23
C LEU A 166 29.70 -6.01 48.93
N TYR A 167 29.45 -6.36 47.67
CA TYR A 167 28.50 -7.41 47.27
C TYR A 167 29.20 -8.46 46.40
N SER A 168 28.74 -9.72 46.45
CA SER A 168 29.38 -10.84 45.74
C SER A 168 28.35 -11.63 44.94
N PHE A 169 28.42 -11.56 43.61
CA PHE A 169 27.70 -12.47 42.72
C PHE A 169 28.45 -13.80 42.63
N ILE A 170 27.74 -14.92 42.62
CA ILE A 170 28.29 -16.28 42.67
C ILE A 170 27.58 -17.19 41.66
N GLU A 171 28.15 -18.38 41.43
CA GLU A 171 27.61 -19.42 40.52
C GLU A 171 27.55 -18.96 39.05
N LEU A 172 28.45 -18.04 38.68
CA LEU A 172 28.61 -17.50 37.33
C LEU A 172 29.60 -18.33 36.50
N GLY A 173 29.30 -18.51 35.21
CA GLY A 173 30.19 -19.13 34.24
C GLY A 173 31.22 -18.18 33.66
N ALA A 174 31.93 -18.64 32.62
CA ALA A 174 32.78 -17.76 31.82
C ALA A 174 31.93 -16.91 30.87
N GLY A 175 32.08 -15.59 30.93
CA GLY A 175 31.25 -14.63 30.20
C GLY A 175 31.62 -13.19 30.54
N THR A 176 31.08 -12.24 29.79
CA THR A 176 31.13 -10.81 30.11
C THR A 176 29.81 -10.40 30.73
N TYR A 177 29.90 -9.63 31.81
CA TYR A 177 28.77 -9.14 32.58
C TYR A 177 28.85 -7.61 32.68
N TYR A 178 27.69 -6.96 32.70
CA TYR A 178 27.53 -5.55 33.03
C TYR A 178 27.11 -5.42 34.49
N VAL A 179 27.73 -4.52 35.24
CA VAL A 179 27.42 -4.28 36.65
C VAL A 179 27.10 -2.80 36.84
N GLU A 180 25.95 -2.50 37.44
CA GLU A 180 25.63 -1.16 37.92
C GLU A 180 25.58 -1.12 39.45
N GLY A 181 26.19 -0.10 40.05
CA GLY A 181 26.01 0.27 41.45
C GLY A 181 25.17 1.54 41.55
N SER A 182 24.18 1.56 42.43
CA SER A 182 23.34 2.73 42.71
C SER A 182 23.02 2.87 44.19
N MET A 183 22.75 4.10 44.64
CA MET A 183 22.38 4.38 46.03
C MET A 183 21.52 5.66 46.08
N LEU A 184 20.61 5.75 47.04
CA LEU A 184 19.84 6.98 47.25
C LEU A 184 20.79 8.14 47.61
N GLU A 185 20.57 9.32 47.03
CA GLU A 185 21.47 10.48 47.10
C GLU A 185 22.82 10.30 46.36
N TYR A 186 22.95 9.30 45.47
CA TYR A 186 24.09 9.08 44.57
C TYR A 186 23.66 8.94 43.11
N PHE A 187 24.47 9.46 42.19
CA PHE A 187 24.44 9.01 40.79
C PHE A 187 24.93 7.56 40.71
N SER A 188 24.30 6.75 39.87
CA SER A 188 24.79 5.40 39.60
C SER A 188 26.11 5.42 38.82
N ASN A 189 26.82 4.30 38.85
CA ASN A 189 28.03 4.10 38.07
C ASN A 189 28.12 2.62 37.69
N SER A 190 28.67 2.32 36.52
CA SER A 190 28.66 0.98 35.94
C SER A 190 29.92 0.69 35.11
N ASP A 191 30.25 -0.59 35.00
CA ASP A 191 31.34 -1.07 34.13
C ASP A 191 31.11 -2.54 33.73
N TYR A 192 31.90 -3.02 32.79
CA TYR A 192 31.89 -4.42 32.35
C TYR A 192 33.01 -5.23 33.02
N VAL A 193 32.71 -6.48 33.37
CA VAL A 193 33.67 -7.43 33.95
C VAL A 193 33.55 -8.79 33.26
N THR A 194 34.69 -9.41 32.92
CA THR A 194 34.72 -10.67 32.16
C THR A 194 35.36 -11.78 32.99
N ILE A 195 34.58 -12.81 33.34
CA ILE A 195 35.11 -14.07 33.86
C ILE A 195 35.69 -14.86 32.68
N VAL A 196 37.01 -14.98 32.61
CA VAL A 196 37.71 -15.60 31.46
C VAL A 196 37.74 -17.14 31.57
N THR A 197 37.75 -17.69 32.78
CA THR A 197 37.65 -19.14 33.03
C THR A 197 36.57 -19.42 34.08
N ASP A 198 35.77 -20.45 33.86
CA ASP A 198 34.86 -20.96 34.90
C ASP A 198 35.65 -21.33 36.18
N GLY A 199 35.18 -20.83 37.33
CA GLY A 199 35.84 -20.95 38.62
C GLY A 199 36.82 -19.82 38.98
N ASP A 200 37.04 -18.84 38.10
CA ASP A 200 37.79 -17.62 38.45
C ASP A 200 36.93 -16.65 39.28
N THR A 201 37.59 -15.87 40.14
CA THR A 201 36.96 -14.81 40.95
C THR A 201 37.52 -13.47 40.51
N GLU A 202 36.66 -12.64 39.90
CA GLU A 202 37.02 -11.28 39.50
C GLU A 202 36.59 -10.23 40.54
N GLN A 203 37.14 -9.02 40.42
CA GLN A 203 36.83 -7.88 41.28
C GLN A 203 36.52 -6.63 40.42
N LEU A 204 35.50 -5.89 40.81
CA LEU A 204 35.16 -4.58 40.25
C LEU A 204 35.03 -3.54 41.38
N ASP A 205 35.63 -2.36 41.20
CA ASP A 205 35.56 -1.23 42.13
C ASP A 205 34.79 -0.09 41.45
N LEU A 206 33.56 0.20 41.87
CA LEU A 206 32.74 1.30 41.36
C LEU A 206 32.75 2.48 42.33
N TYR A 207 32.79 3.70 41.79
CA TYR A 207 32.85 4.94 42.57
C TYR A 207 31.63 5.80 42.27
N LEU A 208 30.64 5.80 43.17
CA LEU A 208 29.43 6.61 43.00
C LEU A 208 29.75 8.05 43.36
N ASN A 209 29.40 8.98 42.47
CA ASN A 209 29.43 10.40 42.77
C ASN A 209 28.15 10.75 43.52
N PRO A 210 28.19 11.47 44.66
CA PRO A 210 26.97 11.96 45.30
C PRO A 210 26.10 12.70 44.29
N GLY A 211 24.83 12.30 44.20
CA GLY A 211 23.80 13.06 43.52
C GLY A 211 23.70 14.41 44.21
N TYR A 212 23.39 15.48 43.48
CA TYR A 212 23.50 16.85 44.00
C TYR A 212 22.54 17.13 45.18
N VAL A 213 22.97 16.75 46.39
CA VAL A 213 22.37 17.06 47.69
C VAL A 213 23.41 17.82 48.52
N VAL A 214 23.93 18.90 47.93
CA VAL A 214 24.94 19.77 48.54
C VAL A 214 24.51 21.23 48.61
N GLY A 215 23.25 21.52 48.25
CA GLY A 215 22.67 22.85 48.33
C GLY A 215 21.18 22.87 48.63
N THR A 216 20.62 24.06 48.52
CA THR A 216 19.23 24.41 48.85
C THR A 216 18.62 25.34 47.80
N SER A 217 19.22 25.41 46.61
CA SER A 217 18.72 26.22 45.50
C SER A 217 17.57 25.56 44.76
N GLU A 218 16.85 26.40 44.02
CA GLU A 218 15.66 26.07 43.24
C GLU A 218 15.78 26.73 41.85
N ILE A 219 15.28 26.05 40.82
CA ILE A 219 15.09 26.59 39.48
C ILE A 219 13.61 26.35 39.17
N GLU A 220 12.83 27.42 39.03
CA GLU A 220 11.42 27.33 38.65
C GLU A 220 11.15 28.04 37.32
N GLY A 221 10.06 27.69 36.66
CA GLY A 221 9.76 28.31 35.37
C GLY A 221 8.48 27.81 34.73
N TYR A 222 8.22 28.31 33.54
CA TYR A 222 7.07 27.94 32.73
C TYR A 222 7.49 27.58 31.30
N ILE A 223 6.92 26.51 30.77
CA ILE A 223 7.06 26.11 29.36
C ILE A 223 5.86 26.65 28.57
N TYR A 224 6.15 27.43 27.53
CA TYR A 224 5.17 28.10 26.69
C TYR A 224 5.31 27.72 25.22
N THR A 225 4.23 27.86 24.46
CA THR A 225 4.26 27.89 22.99
C THR A 225 4.89 29.19 22.51
N PHE A 226 5.90 29.10 21.63
CA PHE A 226 6.52 30.27 21.01
C PHE A 226 5.49 31.10 20.22
N GLY A 227 5.67 32.41 20.20
CA GLY A 227 4.79 33.35 19.49
C GLY A 227 3.40 33.59 20.11
N THR A 228 2.75 32.59 20.75
CA THR A 228 1.44 32.76 21.41
C THR A 228 1.53 32.98 22.92
N SER A 229 2.52 32.36 23.58
CA SER A 229 2.67 32.29 25.03
C SER A 229 1.52 31.56 25.75
N ASP A 230 0.87 30.61 25.08
CA ASP A 230 -0.02 29.65 25.75
C ASP A 230 0.82 28.57 26.47
N PRO A 231 0.48 28.17 27.71
CA PRO A 231 1.25 27.20 28.48
C PRO A 231 1.12 25.77 27.93
N ILE A 232 2.19 24.98 28.04
CA ILE A 232 2.25 23.59 27.55
C ILE A 232 2.19 22.64 28.75
N GLU A 233 1.15 21.81 28.82
CA GLU A 233 0.95 20.76 29.84
C GLU A 233 1.55 19.43 29.36
N GLY A 234 2.21 18.69 30.26
CA GLY A 234 2.79 17.37 29.97
C GLY A 234 4.11 17.39 29.20
N ALA A 235 4.67 18.57 28.88
CA ALA A 235 6.03 18.68 28.38
C ALA A 235 7.00 18.15 29.45
N TRP A 236 8.02 17.38 29.03
CA TRP A 236 9.10 17.03 29.93
C TRP A 236 10.19 18.11 29.89
N VAL A 237 10.81 18.32 31.04
CA VAL A 237 11.90 19.27 31.25
C VAL A 237 12.99 18.52 32.02
N ARG A 238 14.23 18.52 31.53
CA ARG A 238 15.37 17.88 32.22
C ARG A 238 16.41 18.92 32.64
N LEU A 239 16.97 18.73 33.84
CA LEU A 239 18.06 19.53 34.39
C LEU A 239 19.39 18.81 34.16
N LEU A 240 20.38 19.50 33.61
CA LEU A 240 21.62 18.92 33.07
C LEU A 240 22.89 19.65 33.58
N THR A 241 24.01 18.92 33.65
CA THR A 241 25.36 19.47 33.90
C THR A 241 25.98 20.07 32.63
N GLU A 242 27.17 20.71 32.75
CA GLU A 242 27.99 21.12 31.57
C GLU A 242 28.50 19.93 30.72
N TYR A 243 28.19 18.68 31.10
CA TYR A 243 28.59 17.45 30.43
C TYR A 243 27.41 16.62 29.88
N ASP A 244 26.18 17.16 29.90
CA ASP A 244 24.92 16.46 29.53
C ASP A 244 24.54 15.31 30.50
N ASP A 245 25.05 15.32 31.74
CA ASP A 245 24.58 14.39 32.78
C ASP A 245 23.22 14.87 33.33
N GLN A 246 22.20 14.01 33.31
CA GLN A 246 20.88 14.34 33.87
C GLN A 246 20.89 14.34 35.40
N ILE A 247 20.53 15.48 35.98
CA ILE A 247 20.37 15.70 37.43
C ILE A 247 18.96 15.34 37.89
N ASP A 248 17.93 15.81 37.16
CA ASP A 248 16.52 15.66 37.52
C ASP A 248 15.62 15.79 36.27
N VAL A 249 14.37 15.35 36.33
CA VAL A 249 13.37 15.47 35.26
C VAL A 249 11.97 15.75 35.80
N TYR A 250 11.29 16.72 35.21
CA TYR A 250 9.97 17.21 35.63
C TYR A 250 8.99 17.22 34.46
N PHE A 251 7.70 16.98 34.72
CA PHE A 251 6.62 17.08 33.73
C PHE A 251 5.70 18.26 34.05
N THR A 252 5.45 19.14 33.09
CA THR A 252 4.72 20.39 33.34
C THR A 252 3.25 20.17 33.70
N ALA A 253 2.76 21.00 34.62
CA ALA A 253 1.34 21.05 34.98
C ALA A 253 0.49 21.81 33.95
N SER A 254 -0.83 21.84 34.14
CA SER A 254 -1.82 22.53 33.28
C SER A 254 -1.62 24.04 33.07
N ASP A 255 -0.70 24.67 33.80
CA ASP A 255 -0.28 26.06 33.67
C ASP A 255 1.14 26.23 33.13
N GLY A 256 1.79 25.14 32.68
CA GLY A 256 3.13 25.12 32.10
C GLY A 256 4.26 25.05 33.14
N TYR A 257 3.94 25.05 34.44
CA TYR A 257 4.93 25.18 35.51
C TYR A 257 5.83 23.95 35.68
N TYR A 258 7.13 24.20 35.89
CA TYR A 258 8.12 23.22 36.35
C TYR A 258 8.98 23.78 37.50
N ILE A 259 9.55 22.88 38.31
CA ILE A 259 10.52 23.23 39.35
C ILE A 259 11.52 22.09 39.62
N PHE A 260 12.80 22.44 39.73
CA PHE A 260 13.87 21.58 40.24
C PHE A 260 14.42 22.15 41.57
N SER A 261 14.95 21.30 42.45
CA SER A 261 15.52 21.76 43.74
C SER A 261 16.61 20.83 44.30
N GLY A 262 17.44 21.34 45.23
CA GLY A 262 18.37 20.55 46.06
C GLY A 262 19.86 20.63 45.66
N PHE A 263 20.13 21.16 44.47
CA PHE A 263 21.47 21.44 43.96
C PHE A 263 22.07 22.75 44.53
N GLY A 264 23.34 23.00 44.21
CA GLY A 264 24.13 24.12 44.75
C GLY A 264 24.36 25.26 43.75
N ALA A 265 25.31 26.14 44.05
CA ALA A 265 25.75 27.21 43.16
C ALA A 265 26.62 26.67 42.02
N ASP A 266 26.04 26.57 40.82
CA ASP A 266 26.71 26.19 39.57
C ASP A 266 25.96 26.76 38.35
N THR A 267 26.48 26.52 37.14
CA THR A 267 25.73 26.71 35.88
C THR A 267 25.07 25.38 35.47
N TYR A 268 23.76 25.42 35.25
CA TYR A 268 22.95 24.29 34.81
C TYR A 268 22.32 24.57 33.45
N TYR A 269 22.02 23.50 32.74
CA TYR A 269 21.35 23.49 31.45
C TYR A 269 19.94 22.96 31.67
N VAL A 270 18.94 23.60 31.09
CA VAL A 270 17.54 23.18 31.17
C VAL A 270 17.02 22.99 29.76
N GLU A 271 16.73 21.74 29.41
CA GLU A 271 16.15 21.36 28.12
C GLU A 271 14.68 20.95 28.32
N ALA A 272 13.80 21.35 27.42
CA ALA A 272 12.39 20.98 27.42
C ALA A 272 11.93 20.48 26.05
N SER A 273 11.01 19.52 26.05
CA SER A 273 10.45 18.93 24.82
C SER A 273 8.99 18.50 24.99
N MET A 274 8.26 18.47 23.88
CA MET A 274 6.87 18.03 23.78
C MET A 274 6.56 17.54 22.37
N THR A 275 5.71 16.53 22.23
CA THR A 275 5.24 16.06 20.92
C THR A 275 4.56 17.19 20.14
N GLY A 276 4.98 17.40 18.88
CA GLY A 276 4.52 18.51 18.03
C GLY A 276 5.30 19.82 18.22
N TYR A 277 6.43 19.81 18.92
CA TYR A 277 7.27 20.99 19.17
C TYR A 277 8.77 20.68 18.98
N GLU A 278 9.54 21.67 18.53
CA GLU A 278 11.00 21.60 18.57
C GLU A 278 11.51 21.65 20.02
N THR A 279 12.61 20.95 20.30
CA THR A 279 13.24 20.89 21.63
C THR A 279 14.12 22.12 21.87
N GLU A 280 13.96 22.80 23.00
CA GLU A 280 14.70 24.02 23.36
C GLU A 280 15.55 23.82 24.61
N GLU A 281 16.74 24.44 24.63
CA GLU A 281 17.67 24.44 25.76
C GLU A 281 18.10 25.89 26.07
N ASP A 282 18.10 26.28 27.35
CA ASP A 282 18.82 27.47 27.82
C ASP A 282 19.52 27.20 29.17
N THR A 283 20.42 28.11 29.55
CA THR A 283 21.30 27.99 30.70
C THR A 283 20.91 28.93 31.84
N VAL A 284 20.92 28.41 33.07
CA VAL A 284 20.67 29.16 34.30
C VAL A 284 21.87 29.02 35.23
N THR A 285 22.27 30.11 35.89
CA THR A 285 23.47 30.13 36.75
C THR A 285 23.12 30.57 38.15
N ILE A 286 23.18 29.63 39.09
CA ILE A 286 22.97 29.84 40.52
C ILE A 286 24.26 30.42 41.12
N VAL A 287 24.23 31.67 41.55
CA VAL A 287 25.43 32.37 42.06
C VAL A 287 25.68 32.12 43.55
N THR A 288 24.62 31.85 44.33
CA THR A 288 24.72 31.47 45.75
C THR A 288 23.85 30.25 46.03
N ASP A 289 24.38 29.30 46.81
CA ASP A 289 23.58 28.20 47.35
C ASP A 289 22.43 28.76 48.21
N GLY A 290 21.20 28.33 47.90
CA GLY A 290 19.96 28.83 48.50
C GLY A 290 19.32 30.01 47.75
N ASP A 291 19.87 30.44 46.61
CA ASP A 291 19.16 31.33 45.67
C ASP A 291 18.16 30.50 44.82
N THR A 292 16.97 31.07 44.58
CA THR A 292 15.97 30.58 43.60
C THR A 292 16.07 31.46 42.35
N GLU A 293 16.25 30.87 41.16
CA GLU A 293 16.24 31.58 39.87
C GLU A 293 15.05 31.12 39.00
N GLN A 294 14.60 31.99 38.09
CA GLN A 294 13.49 31.69 37.16
C GLN A 294 13.98 31.58 35.71
N LEU A 295 13.56 30.53 35.00
CA LEU A 295 13.82 30.34 33.56
C LEU A 295 12.54 29.90 32.82
N ASP A 296 11.97 30.77 31.99
CA ASP A 296 10.83 30.43 31.13
C ASP A 296 11.33 30.04 29.73
N LEU A 297 10.90 28.88 29.21
CA LEU A 297 11.26 28.38 27.88
C LEU A 297 10.06 28.47 26.91
N TYR A 298 10.35 28.60 25.61
CA TYR A 298 9.36 28.84 24.57
C TYR A 298 9.56 27.89 23.39
N LEU A 299 8.92 26.72 23.42
CA LEU A 299 9.02 25.70 22.36
C LEU A 299 8.31 26.19 21.09
N ASP A 300 8.96 26.14 19.93
CA ASP A 300 8.33 26.47 18.64
C ASP A 300 7.58 25.24 18.10
N PRO A 301 6.29 25.32 17.73
CA PRO A 301 5.54 24.19 17.18
C PRO A 301 6.15 23.68 15.88
N ILE A 302 6.27 22.36 15.73
CA ILE A 302 6.67 21.74 14.46
C ILE A 302 5.56 21.98 13.44
N VAL A 303 5.88 22.76 12.40
CA VAL A 303 4.96 22.98 11.27
C VAL A 303 5.24 21.92 10.22
N HIS A 304 4.48 20.82 10.25
CA HIS A 304 4.60 19.77 9.26
C HIS A 304 4.26 20.27 7.84
N ALA A 305 4.99 19.75 6.87
CA ALA A 305 4.94 20.12 5.47
C ALA A 305 5.29 18.91 4.58
N ILE A 306 4.62 18.83 3.44
CA ILE A 306 4.99 18.00 2.30
C ILE A 306 4.95 18.90 1.06
N ASP A 307 5.98 18.86 0.23
CA ASP A 307 6.13 19.68 -0.98
C ASP A 307 6.29 18.77 -2.22
N ILE A 308 5.50 18.98 -3.27
CA ILE A 308 5.69 18.30 -4.57
C ILE A 308 6.79 19.02 -5.37
N LEU A 309 7.97 18.40 -5.45
CA LEU A 309 9.12 18.91 -6.19
C LEU A 309 9.02 18.68 -7.70
N SER A 310 8.32 17.62 -8.10
CA SER A 310 8.05 17.26 -9.50
C SER A 310 6.76 16.42 -9.56
N PRO A 311 5.92 16.52 -10.61
CA PRO A 311 6.02 17.43 -11.75
C PRO A 311 5.77 18.90 -11.38
N SER A 312 5.95 19.81 -12.33
CA SER A 312 5.67 21.24 -12.14
C SER A 312 4.25 21.64 -12.54
N ASP A 313 3.73 22.74 -11.98
CA ASP A 313 2.38 23.25 -12.29
C ASP A 313 2.18 23.50 -13.80
N SER A 314 1.07 22.98 -14.31
CA SER A 314 0.67 22.97 -15.71
C SER A 314 1.65 22.23 -16.65
N GLU A 315 2.52 21.37 -16.12
CA GLU A 315 3.44 20.56 -16.92
C GLU A 315 2.68 19.59 -17.85
N THR A 316 3.17 19.43 -19.08
CA THR A 316 2.51 18.55 -20.08
C THR A 316 3.22 17.21 -20.14
N ILE A 317 2.54 16.17 -19.68
CA ILE A 317 3.09 14.82 -19.51
C ILE A 317 2.44 13.87 -20.52
N GLU A 318 3.24 13.07 -21.22
CA GLU A 318 2.77 12.06 -22.17
C GLU A 318 2.68 10.69 -21.51
N GLY A 319 1.48 10.09 -21.50
CA GLY A 319 1.20 8.79 -20.88
C GLY A 319 0.29 8.87 -19.65
N GLY A 320 -0.05 7.70 -19.09
CA GLY A 320 -0.96 7.54 -17.96
C GLY A 320 -0.28 7.36 -16.60
N LEU A 321 1.06 7.43 -16.53
CA LEU A 321 1.84 7.47 -15.29
C LEU A 321 2.66 8.76 -15.24
N VAL A 322 2.78 9.30 -14.04
CA VAL A 322 3.50 10.54 -13.71
C VAL A 322 4.56 10.20 -12.68
N LEU A 323 5.82 10.52 -12.93
CA LEU A 323 6.83 10.48 -11.87
C LEU A 323 6.58 11.68 -10.95
N VAL A 324 6.17 11.41 -9.73
CA VAL A 324 6.07 12.40 -8.65
C VAL A 324 7.34 12.30 -7.82
N SER A 325 7.92 13.47 -7.50
CA SER A 325 8.94 13.59 -6.47
C SER A 325 8.46 14.57 -5.42
N CYS A 326 8.66 14.25 -4.15
CA CYS A 326 8.26 15.08 -3.02
C CYS A 326 9.28 15.02 -1.89
N ASP A 327 9.24 16.05 -1.05
CA ASP A 327 10.02 16.15 0.19
C ASP A 327 9.06 16.42 1.36
N ALA A 328 9.43 16.01 2.56
CA ALA A 328 8.62 16.16 3.77
C ALA A 328 9.52 16.38 4.99
N ASN A 329 9.08 17.19 5.95
CA ASN A 329 9.80 17.34 7.23
C ASN A 329 9.33 16.33 8.28
N ASP A 330 10.13 16.21 9.34
CA ASP A 330 9.97 15.21 10.42
C ASP A 330 9.59 13.80 9.93
N ILE A 331 10.37 13.27 8.98
CA ILE A 331 10.16 11.95 8.36
C ILE A 331 10.17 10.81 9.40
N LEU A 332 10.77 11.01 10.58
CA LEU A 332 10.80 10.02 11.66
C LEU A 332 9.45 9.88 12.38
N ASN A 333 8.60 10.92 12.35
CA ASN A 333 7.25 10.89 12.90
C ASN A 333 6.15 10.90 11.82
N LEU A 334 6.53 10.84 10.53
CA LEU A 334 5.60 10.68 9.42
C LEU A 334 5.00 9.26 9.46
N ASN A 335 3.68 9.17 9.55
CA ASN A 335 2.94 7.91 9.71
C ASN A 335 2.56 7.35 8.33
N TYR A 336 1.84 8.13 7.53
CA TYR A 336 1.48 7.75 6.16
C TYR A 336 1.21 8.95 5.22
N ILE A 337 1.20 8.69 3.91
CA ILE A 337 0.80 9.64 2.86
C ILE A 337 -0.34 9.05 2.02
N GLU A 338 -1.46 9.74 1.91
CA GLU A 338 -2.52 9.48 0.92
C GLU A 338 -2.20 10.17 -0.42
N VAL A 339 -2.17 9.39 -1.52
CA VAL A 339 -1.99 9.90 -2.89
C VAL A 339 -3.34 10.05 -3.57
N ASN A 340 -3.83 11.28 -3.71
CA ASN A 340 -5.08 11.60 -4.37
C ASN A 340 -4.86 12.11 -5.80
N VAL A 341 -5.75 11.74 -6.72
CA VAL A 341 -5.76 12.25 -8.11
C VAL A 341 -7.18 12.66 -8.48
N ASN A 342 -7.38 13.92 -8.84
CA ASN A 342 -8.70 14.51 -9.08
C ASN A 342 -9.70 14.23 -7.93
N THR A 343 -9.25 14.31 -6.66
CA THR A 343 -9.99 13.94 -5.43
C THR A 343 -10.33 12.45 -5.25
N VAL A 344 -9.66 11.55 -5.98
CA VAL A 344 -9.78 10.09 -5.82
C VAL A 344 -8.49 9.53 -5.22
N LEU A 345 -8.57 8.88 -4.05
CA LEU A 345 -7.43 8.18 -3.45
C LEU A 345 -6.99 7.02 -4.35
N ILE A 346 -5.71 7.03 -4.73
CA ILE A 346 -5.05 5.96 -5.48
C ILE A 346 -4.49 4.89 -4.54
N THR A 347 -3.72 5.34 -3.54
CA THR A 347 -2.95 4.50 -2.64
C THR A 347 -2.58 5.27 -1.38
N THR A 348 -2.27 4.54 -0.32
CA THR A 348 -1.67 5.07 0.91
C THR A 348 -0.28 4.47 1.05
N PHE A 349 0.73 5.28 1.32
CA PHE A 349 2.07 4.81 1.68
C PHE A 349 2.21 4.86 3.20
N ILE A 350 2.34 3.70 3.85
CA ILE A 350 2.69 3.61 5.27
C ILE A 350 4.21 3.77 5.39
N VAL A 351 4.65 4.61 6.33
CA VAL A 351 6.07 4.93 6.57
C VAL A 351 6.59 4.27 7.85
N ASP A 352 5.73 4.06 8.85
CA ASP A 352 6.06 3.25 10.03
C ASP A 352 6.12 1.75 9.68
N GLY A 353 7.08 1.03 10.24
CA GLY A 353 7.37 -0.40 9.97
C GLY A 353 7.79 -0.77 8.53
N GLY A 354 7.65 0.14 7.56
CA GLY A 354 7.88 -0.11 6.13
C GLY A 354 9.32 0.10 5.64
N PRO A 355 9.56 -0.08 4.33
CA PRO A 355 10.79 0.41 3.71
C PRO A 355 10.89 1.94 3.81
N PRO A 356 12.10 2.53 3.88
CA PRO A 356 12.27 3.96 4.11
C PRO A 356 11.58 4.79 3.02
N PHE A 357 10.91 5.87 3.44
CA PHE A 357 10.15 6.79 2.59
C PHE A 357 10.91 7.13 1.29
N GLN A 358 10.30 6.81 0.15
CA GLN A 358 10.86 7.11 -1.16
C GLN A 358 10.32 8.44 -1.67
N SER A 359 11.22 9.42 -1.79
CA SER A 359 10.95 10.77 -2.32
C SER A 359 10.66 10.83 -3.84
N GLU A 360 10.52 9.67 -4.50
CA GLU A 360 10.15 9.52 -5.91
C GLU A 360 9.25 8.28 -6.10
N PHE A 361 8.06 8.45 -6.70
CA PHE A 361 7.14 7.35 -7.01
C PHE A 361 6.25 7.66 -8.22
N PHE A 362 5.65 6.65 -8.85
CA PHE A 362 4.77 6.83 -10.00
C PHE A 362 3.29 6.92 -9.59
N VAL A 363 2.61 7.98 -10.03
CA VAL A 363 1.18 8.24 -9.81
C VAL A 363 0.41 8.08 -11.13
N PRO A 364 -0.67 7.29 -11.18
CA PRO A 364 -1.51 7.16 -12.36
C PRO A 364 -2.50 8.31 -12.55
N VAL A 365 -2.85 8.60 -13.81
CA VAL A 365 -3.81 9.68 -14.16
C VAL A 365 -4.88 9.24 -15.16
N PHE A 366 -6.13 9.62 -14.89
CA PHE A 366 -7.34 9.00 -15.45
C PHE A 366 -7.80 9.52 -16.83
N GLY A 367 -6.95 10.25 -17.56
CA GLY A 367 -7.29 10.69 -18.91
C GLY A 367 -6.56 11.93 -19.40
N ASN A 368 -6.88 12.33 -20.64
CA ASN A 368 -6.29 13.50 -21.30
C ASN A 368 -6.90 14.81 -20.78
N GLY A 369 -6.06 15.83 -20.63
CA GLY A 369 -6.43 17.14 -20.08
C GLY A 369 -5.83 17.37 -18.70
N THR A 370 -6.42 18.29 -17.93
CA THR A 370 -5.95 18.59 -16.58
C THR A 370 -6.22 17.42 -15.63
N ASN A 371 -5.19 16.95 -14.93
CA ASN A 371 -5.29 16.09 -13.76
C ASN A 371 -4.59 16.78 -12.58
N THR A 372 -5.28 16.92 -11.45
CA THR A 372 -4.68 17.35 -10.19
C THR A 372 -4.11 16.13 -9.47
N ILE A 373 -2.84 16.15 -9.07
CA ILE A 373 -2.25 15.22 -8.11
C ILE A 373 -2.16 15.95 -6.77
N GLU A 374 -2.54 15.29 -5.69
CA GLU A 374 -2.59 15.84 -4.33
C GLU A 374 -1.99 14.80 -3.38
N LEU A 375 -1.01 15.21 -2.57
CA LEU A 375 -0.45 14.38 -1.50
C LEU A 375 -0.96 14.91 -0.17
N GLU A 376 -1.58 14.07 0.65
CA GLU A 376 -1.96 14.42 2.03
C GLU A 376 -1.16 13.54 2.99
N ALA A 377 -0.27 14.16 3.76
CA ALA A 377 0.63 13.52 4.69
C ALA A 377 0.12 13.63 6.13
N TYR A 378 0.30 12.57 6.91
CA TYR A 378 -0.22 12.39 8.26
C TYR A 378 0.92 11.99 9.20
N TRP A 379 1.09 12.69 10.32
CA TRP A 379 2.12 12.42 11.32
C TRP A 379 1.55 11.72 12.57
N LEU A 380 2.43 11.11 13.38
CA LEU A 380 2.06 10.38 14.60
C LEU A 380 1.41 11.26 15.68
N ASP A 381 1.61 12.58 15.64
CA ASP A 381 0.96 13.57 16.49
C ASP A 381 -0.49 13.91 16.07
N MET A 382 -1.01 13.23 15.03
CA MET A 382 -2.31 13.46 14.37
C MET A 382 -2.43 14.77 13.58
N SER A 383 -1.33 15.51 13.37
CA SER A 383 -1.31 16.64 12.46
C SER A 383 -1.18 16.20 11.00
N THR A 384 -1.56 17.07 10.07
CA THR A 384 -1.53 16.80 8.63
C THR A 384 -1.04 17.99 7.82
N ALA A 385 -0.45 17.70 6.66
CA ALA A 385 -0.05 18.68 5.66
C ALA A 385 -0.37 18.15 4.26
N SER A 386 -0.55 19.04 3.28
CA SER A 386 -0.86 18.65 1.91
C SER A 386 -0.32 19.62 0.88
N ASP A 387 0.13 19.10 -0.25
CA ASP A 387 0.44 19.89 -1.45
C ASP A 387 -0.15 19.22 -2.70
N SER A 388 -0.35 20.01 -3.76
CA SER A 388 -1.04 19.58 -4.96
C SER A 388 -0.55 20.28 -6.23
N VAL A 389 -0.47 19.54 -7.33
CA VAL A 389 -0.03 20.01 -8.65
C VAL A 389 -1.06 19.67 -9.73
N ASP A 390 -1.49 20.68 -10.49
CA ASP A 390 -2.22 20.47 -11.74
C ASP A 390 -1.23 20.14 -12.87
N ILE A 391 -1.43 19.04 -13.58
CA ILE A 391 -0.70 18.72 -14.83
C ILE A 391 -1.65 18.60 -16.01
N ASN A 392 -1.12 18.73 -17.23
CA ASN A 392 -1.86 18.52 -18.48
C ASN A 392 -1.41 17.22 -19.17
N SER A 393 -2.12 16.12 -18.91
CA SER A 393 -1.80 14.80 -19.46
C SER A 393 -2.24 14.67 -20.91
N ILE A 394 -1.40 14.08 -21.77
CA ILE A 394 -1.66 13.86 -23.19
C ILE A 394 -1.33 12.42 -23.62
N ASN A 395 -1.97 11.98 -24.70
CA ASN A 395 -1.92 10.60 -25.22
C ASN A 395 -2.20 9.51 -24.15
N VAL A 396 -3.01 9.86 -23.14
CA VAL A 396 -3.52 8.91 -22.14
C VAL A 396 -4.52 7.99 -22.84
N ILE A 397 -4.10 6.76 -23.08
CA ILE A 397 -4.86 5.67 -23.71
C ILE A 397 -4.69 4.43 -22.83
N PRO A 398 -5.70 3.55 -22.67
CA PRO A 398 -5.52 2.29 -21.95
C PRO A 398 -4.41 1.45 -22.58
N MET A 399 -3.63 0.75 -21.74
CA MET A 399 -2.57 -0.15 -22.23
C MET A 399 -3.14 -1.42 -22.89
N VAL A 400 -4.38 -1.79 -22.53
CA VAL A 400 -5.08 -2.98 -23.01
C VAL A 400 -6.51 -2.62 -23.42
N ASP A 401 -6.89 -2.97 -24.65
CA ASP A 401 -8.26 -2.84 -25.19
C ASP A 401 -9.13 -4.03 -24.75
N LEU A 402 -9.40 -4.10 -23.43
CA LEU A 402 -10.23 -5.16 -22.83
C LEU A 402 -11.68 -5.09 -23.32
N LYS A 403 -12.25 -6.26 -23.63
CA LYS A 403 -13.64 -6.41 -24.06
C LYS A 403 -14.49 -7.13 -23.02
N GLU A 404 -15.79 -6.86 -23.07
CA GLU A 404 -16.77 -7.59 -22.26
C GLU A 404 -16.72 -9.07 -22.62
N GLY A 405 -16.32 -9.91 -21.67
CA GLY A 405 -16.09 -11.34 -21.84
C GLY A 405 -14.62 -11.76 -22.03
N ASP A 406 -13.65 -10.83 -22.02
CA ASP A 406 -12.23 -11.20 -21.89
C ASP A 406 -11.93 -11.74 -20.48
N ILE A 407 -10.89 -12.57 -20.37
CA ILE A 407 -10.54 -13.30 -19.14
C ILE A 407 -9.04 -13.12 -18.81
N LEU A 408 -8.73 -13.15 -17.52
CA LEU A 408 -7.40 -13.09 -16.90
C LEU A 408 -7.33 -14.21 -15.86
N ASN A 409 -6.46 -15.20 -16.06
CA ASN A 409 -6.37 -16.37 -15.18
C ASN A 409 -4.93 -16.44 -14.64
N TYR A 410 -4.73 -16.05 -13.38
CA TYR A 410 -3.41 -15.90 -12.79
C TYR A 410 -3.23 -16.79 -11.56
N LYS A 411 -2.06 -17.45 -11.47
CA LYS A 411 -1.78 -18.50 -10.48
C LYS A 411 -0.58 -18.14 -9.61
N TYR A 412 -0.76 -18.24 -8.29
CA TYR A 412 0.22 -17.89 -7.26
C TYR A 412 0.56 -19.11 -6.41
N ASP A 413 1.84 -19.53 -6.40
CA ASP A 413 2.31 -20.72 -5.68
C ASP A 413 3.08 -20.32 -4.41
N ILE A 414 2.50 -20.54 -3.23
CA ILE A 414 3.16 -20.30 -1.93
C ILE A 414 3.98 -21.53 -1.55
N LEU A 415 5.24 -21.53 -1.98
CA LEU A 415 6.14 -22.69 -1.84
C LEU A 415 6.58 -22.98 -0.39
N THR A 416 6.30 -22.09 0.56
CA THR A 416 6.52 -22.27 2.01
C THR A 416 5.41 -23.09 2.65
N GLU A 417 4.15 -22.74 2.43
CA GLU A 417 2.97 -23.46 2.95
C GLU A 417 2.52 -24.65 2.08
N ALA A 418 3.04 -24.77 0.86
CA ALA A 418 2.55 -25.68 -0.20
C ALA A 418 1.13 -25.38 -0.70
N GLN A 419 0.66 -24.15 -0.45
CA GLN A 419 -0.60 -23.59 -0.91
C GLN A 419 -0.47 -23.03 -2.34
N GLU A 420 -1.54 -23.19 -3.13
CA GLU A 420 -1.64 -22.74 -4.53
C GLU A 420 -2.92 -21.88 -4.69
N ILE A 421 -2.90 -20.77 -5.43
CA ILE A 421 -4.06 -19.88 -5.58
C ILE A 421 -4.31 -19.52 -7.06
N ASP A 422 -5.45 -19.95 -7.63
CA ASP A 422 -5.91 -19.56 -8.97
C ASP A 422 -6.94 -18.42 -8.89
N TYR A 423 -6.61 -17.25 -9.41
CA TYR A 423 -7.54 -16.14 -9.65
C TYR A 423 -8.06 -16.18 -11.08
N ASN A 424 -9.38 -16.28 -11.26
CA ASN A 424 -10.02 -16.32 -12.56
C ASN A 424 -10.91 -15.08 -12.72
N CYS A 425 -10.35 -14.03 -13.32
CA CYS A 425 -10.99 -12.74 -13.54
C CYS A 425 -11.70 -12.72 -14.91
N THR A 426 -13.00 -12.47 -14.94
CA THR A 426 -13.78 -12.21 -16.16
C THR A 426 -14.14 -10.74 -16.23
N PHE A 427 -13.64 -10.03 -17.24
CA PHE A 427 -13.93 -8.62 -17.47
C PHE A 427 -15.33 -8.46 -18.08
N THR A 428 -16.12 -7.52 -17.56
CA THR A 428 -17.54 -7.35 -17.93
C THR A 428 -17.79 -5.99 -18.58
N ASN A 429 -18.63 -5.12 -18.03
CA ASN A 429 -18.89 -3.80 -18.61
C ASN A 429 -17.81 -2.78 -18.19
N TRP A 430 -17.40 -1.92 -19.11
CA TRP A 430 -16.71 -0.67 -18.77
C TRP A 430 -17.64 0.25 -17.96
N LEU A 431 -17.07 1.02 -17.04
CA LEU A 431 -17.71 2.09 -16.25
C LEU A 431 -17.25 3.47 -16.73
N SER A 432 -15.96 3.61 -17.05
CA SER A 432 -15.32 4.80 -17.60
C SER A 432 -14.31 4.39 -18.69
N PRO A 433 -13.56 5.31 -19.32
CA PRO A 433 -12.53 4.94 -20.30
C PRO A 433 -11.36 4.13 -19.73
N PHE A 434 -11.23 4.03 -18.40
CA PHE A 434 -10.18 3.26 -17.73
C PHE A 434 -10.74 2.28 -16.68
N GLU A 435 -11.96 2.47 -16.15
CA GLU A 435 -12.52 1.58 -15.12
C GLU A 435 -13.48 0.54 -15.71
N MET A 436 -13.41 -0.70 -15.24
CA MET A 436 -14.20 -1.83 -15.74
C MET A 436 -14.68 -2.74 -14.60
N ASN A 437 -15.94 -3.20 -14.65
CA ASN A 437 -16.45 -4.22 -13.74
C ASN A 437 -15.84 -5.58 -14.08
N THR A 438 -15.40 -6.32 -13.08
CA THR A 438 -14.73 -7.63 -13.24
C THR A 438 -15.25 -8.62 -12.20
N ALA A 439 -15.73 -9.78 -12.63
CA ALA A 439 -16.02 -10.88 -11.73
C ALA A 439 -14.73 -11.67 -11.48
N VAL A 440 -14.37 -11.96 -10.23
CA VAL A 440 -13.15 -12.71 -9.90
C VAL A 440 -13.52 -13.95 -9.11
N ILE A 441 -13.06 -15.11 -9.57
CA ILE A 441 -13.22 -16.40 -8.89
C ILE A 441 -11.84 -16.84 -8.40
N MET A 442 -11.60 -16.71 -7.11
CA MET A 442 -10.38 -17.17 -6.45
C MET A 442 -10.58 -18.59 -5.93
N HIS A 443 -9.72 -19.52 -6.35
CA HIS A 443 -9.61 -20.85 -5.76
C HIS A 443 -8.31 -20.90 -4.96
N ILE A 444 -8.39 -21.26 -3.68
CA ILE A 444 -7.22 -21.59 -2.86
C ILE A 444 -7.15 -23.12 -2.79
N TYR A 445 -6.04 -23.70 -3.18
CA TYR A 445 -5.72 -25.12 -3.12
C TYR A 445 -4.64 -25.32 -2.06
N ASP A 446 -5.10 -25.38 -0.82
CA ASP A 446 -4.34 -25.82 0.35
C ASP A 446 -4.88 -27.20 0.81
N VAL A 447 -4.44 -27.71 1.97
CA VAL A 447 -5.00 -28.87 2.69
C VAL A 447 -6.54 -28.82 2.75
N VAL A 448 -7.13 -27.62 2.87
CA VAL A 448 -8.57 -27.38 2.74
C VAL A 448 -8.85 -26.41 1.57
N PRO A 449 -9.25 -26.92 0.38
CA PRO A 449 -9.50 -26.05 -0.76
C PRO A 449 -10.69 -25.09 -0.57
N MET A 450 -10.47 -23.80 -0.81
CA MET A 450 -11.45 -22.72 -0.70
C MET A 450 -11.83 -22.18 -2.09
N HIS A 451 -13.02 -21.60 -2.21
CA HIS A 451 -13.52 -20.98 -3.44
C HIS A 451 -14.32 -19.72 -3.07
N LEU A 452 -13.93 -18.58 -3.64
CA LEU A 452 -14.42 -17.25 -3.29
C LEU A 452 -14.76 -16.46 -4.57
N GLU A 453 -15.97 -15.92 -4.65
CA GLU A 453 -16.45 -15.13 -5.79
C GLU A 453 -16.58 -13.64 -5.42
N TYR A 454 -15.97 -12.77 -6.22
CA TYR A 454 -15.97 -11.32 -6.04
C TYR A 454 -16.52 -10.62 -7.28
N ASN A 455 -17.08 -9.43 -7.10
CA ASN A 455 -17.31 -8.48 -8.19
C ASN A 455 -16.56 -7.20 -7.84
N ILE A 456 -15.51 -6.92 -8.60
CA ILE A 456 -14.52 -5.88 -8.34
C ILE A 456 -14.63 -4.82 -9.44
N VAL A 457 -14.25 -3.57 -9.16
CA VAL A 457 -13.87 -2.63 -10.24
C VAL A 457 -12.36 -2.73 -10.42
N ILE A 458 -11.91 -2.83 -11.67
CA ILE A 458 -10.50 -2.67 -12.05
C ILE A 458 -10.28 -1.32 -12.73
N ASN A 459 -9.04 -0.84 -12.71
CA ASN A 459 -8.62 0.35 -13.44
C ASN A 459 -7.44 0.03 -14.38
N VAL A 460 -7.70 0.08 -15.69
CA VAL A 460 -6.89 -0.42 -16.82
C VAL A 460 -5.90 0.64 -17.30
N LEU A 461 -5.17 1.23 -16.35
CA LEU A 461 -4.25 2.35 -16.58
C LEU A 461 -3.00 1.98 -17.39
N ASN A 462 -2.29 3.00 -17.87
CA ASN A 462 -1.19 2.84 -18.81
C ASN A 462 0.14 3.36 -18.26
N GLY A 463 1.04 2.41 -18.00
CA GLY A 463 2.45 2.66 -17.72
C GLY A 463 3.27 2.97 -18.98
N TYR A 464 3.08 4.15 -19.56
CA TYR A 464 4.02 4.74 -20.52
C TYR A 464 4.73 5.93 -19.89
N VAL A 465 6.06 5.92 -19.93
CA VAL A 465 6.93 7.00 -19.45
C VAL A 465 7.78 7.48 -20.63
N SER A 466 7.78 8.79 -20.88
CA SER A 466 8.62 9.42 -21.90
C SER A 466 10.11 9.40 -21.48
N VAL A 467 10.83 8.35 -21.88
CA VAL A 467 12.23 8.11 -21.47
C VAL A 467 13.19 9.11 -22.12
N ASP A 468 13.84 9.94 -21.29
CA ASP A 468 15.02 10.72 -21.66
C ASP A 468 16.25 9.81 -21.79
N SER A 469 17.27 10.22 -22.56
CA SER A 469 18.42 9.35 -22.86
C SER A 469 19.47 9.26 -21.74
N THR A 470 19.14 9.70 -20.52
CA THR A 470 20.13 10.03 -19.46
C THR A 470 19.82 9.42 -18.11
N THR A 471 18.55 9.12 -17.83
CA THR A 471 18.07 8.46 -16.60
C THR A 471 18.40 6.96 -16.59
N GLN A 472 19.04 6.48 -15.52
CA GLN A 472 19.32 5.06 -15.28
C GLN A 472 18.39 4.53 -14.18
N PHE A 473 17.22 4.04 -14.60
CA PHE A 473 16.19 3.52 -13.72
C PHE A 473 16.66 2.27 -12.95
N LEU A 474 16.58 2.32 -11.62
CA LEU A 474 16.78 1.17 -10.73
C LEU A 474 15.47 0.43 -10.40
N SER A 475 14.33 1.11 -10.54
CA SER A 475 12.98 0.56 -10.41
C SER A 475 12.27 0.56 -11.77
N LYS A 476 11.45 -0.45 -12.06
CA LYS A 476 10.66 -0.56 -13.29
C LYS A 476 9.24 -1.02 -12.95
N HIS A 477 8.28 -0.13 -13.13
CA HIS A 477 6.91 -0.34 -12.67
C HIS A 477 6.06 -0.99 -13.76
N PHE A 478 5.37 -2.09 -13.42
CA PHE A 478 4.35 -2.72 -14.26
C PHE A 478 3.44 -3.59 -13.39
N PHE A 479 2.15 -3.25 -13.29
CA PHE A 479 1.04 -4.21 -13.18
C PHE A 479 -0.28 -3.49 -13.54
N PRO A 480 -1.31 -4.15 -14.13
CA PRO A 480 -2.37 -3.43 -14.84
C PRO A 480 -3.69 -3.21 -14.09
N PHE A 481 -3.87 -3.76 -12.88
CA PHE A 481 -5.20 -3.83 -12.22
C PHE A 481 -5.16 -3.62 -10.71
N ILE A 482 -5.79 -2.55 -10.22
CA ILE A 482 -6.28 -2.42 -8.83
C ILE A 482 -7.61 -3.21 -8.72
N GLY A 483 -8.02 -3.69 -7.54
CA GLY A 483 -9.27 -4.44 -7.37
C GLY A 483 -9.99 -4.21 -6.04
N LEU A 484 -11.31 -3.98 -6.11
CA LEU A 484 -12.18 -3.67 -4.97
C LEU A 484 -12.87 -4.90 -4.36
N LEU A 485 -13.09 -4.90 -3.04
CA LEU A 485 -13.82 -5.95 -2.30
C LEU A 485 -15.32 -6.10 -2.69
N PRO A 486 -16.00 -7.22 -2.35
CA PRO A 486 -17.12 -7.75 -3.14
C PRO A 486 -18.52 -7.19 -2.79
N ASN A 487 -18.68 -5.87 -2.74
CA ASN A 487 -20.00 -5.23 -2.87
C ASN A 487 -19.94 -3.74 -3.32
N PRO A 488 -19.05 -3.37 -4.25
CA PRO A 488 -18.54 -2.00 -4.35
C PRO A 488 -19.62 -1.00 -4.75
N GLN A 489 -19.76 0.05 -3.94
CA GLN A 489 -20.34 1.32 -4.36
C GLN A 489 -19.36 2.06 -5.28
N VAL A 490 -19.87 3.03 -6.04
CA VAL A 490 -19.03 3.97 -6.78
C VAL A 490 -18.27 4.84 -5.76
N GLY A 491 -17.00 4.53 -5.53
CA GLY A 491 -16.12 5.20 -4.57
C GLY A 491 -15.58 4.33 -3.43
N ASP A 492 -15.91 3.04 -3.35
CA ASP A 492 -15.30 2.12 -2.37
C ASP A 492 -13.84 1.78 -2.74
N LYS A 493 -13.00 1.45 -1.75
CA LYS A 493 -11.53 1.40 -1.85
C LYS A 493 -10.95 0.04 -1.44
N THR A 494 -10.08 -0.56 -2.26
CA THR A 494 -9.11 -1.62 -1.88
C THR A 494 -8.01 -1.73 -2.94
N VAL A 495 -6.81 -2.18 -2.57
CA VAL A 495 -5.70 -2.49 -3.48
C VAL A 495 -5.35 -3.99 -3.34
N MET A 496 -5.07 -4.68 -4.46
CA MET A 496 -4.85 -6.14 -4.49
C MET A 496 -3.38 -6.57 -4.33
N THR A 497 -2.44 -5.64 -4.28
CA THR A 497 -0.99 -5.86 -4.17
C THR A 497 -0.34 -4.52 -3.81
N GLU A 498 0.59 -4.52 -2.85
CA GLU A 498 1.31 -3.31 -2.44
C GLU A 498 2.51 -3.04 -3.36
N TRP A 499 2.77 -1.76 -3.65
CA TRP A 499 3.59 -1.38 -4.80
C TRP A 499 5.11 -1.43 -4.57
N PHE A 500 5.58 -1.58 -3.33
CA PHE A 500 6.97 -1.32 -2.94
C PHE A 500 7.95 -2.49 -3.18
N GLU A 501 7.47 -3.70 -3.45
CA GLU A 501 8.34 -4.90 -3.48
C GLU A 501 9.00 -5.21 -4.85
N ILE A 502 8.60 -4.55 -5.94
CA ILE A 502 9.02 -4.91 -7.30
C ILE A 502 10.40 -4.32 -7.63
N LEU A 503 11.44 -5.14 -7.55
CA LEU A 503 12.84 -4.77 -7.83
C LEU A 503 13.16 -4.58 -9.32
N ALA A 504 12.59 -5.40 -10.22
CA ALA A 504 12.91 -5.31 -11.65
C ALA A 504 11.84 -5.92 -12.55
N VAL A 505 11.72 -5.40 -13.78
CA VAL A 505 10.90 -5.98 -14.87
C VAL A 505 11.74 -6.14 -16.14
N ASN A 506 11.64 -7.30 -16.81
CA ASN A 506 12.38 -7.61 -18.04
C ASN A 506 11.45 -8.20 -19.11
N GLY A 507 11.35 -7.55 -20.28
CA GLY A 507 10.55 -7.97 -21.43
C GLY A 507 10.76 -7.07 -22.66
N SER A 508 9.99 -7.28 -23.72
CA SER A 508 10.12 -6.54 -25.00
C SER A 508 9.63 -5.09 -24.91
N LYS A 509 10.21 -4.19 -25.71
CA LYS A 509 9.89 -2.74 -25.69
C LYS A 509 8.53 -2.33 -26.28
N SER A 510 7.63 -3.28 -26.53
CA SER A 510 6.32 -3.08 -27.14
C SER A 510 5.49 -4.33 -26.93
N TRP A 511 4.29 -4.21 -26.35
CA TRP A 511 3.43 -5.37 -26.09
C TRP A 511 2.90 -5.96 -27.42
N SER A 512 3.38 -7.15 -27.76
CA SER A 512 3.15 -7.84 -29.02
C SER A 512 2.18 -9.02 -28.90
N TYR A 513 1.47 -9.13 -27.77
CA TYR A 513 0.59 -10.26 -27.39
C TYR A 513 1.32 -11.63 -27.29
N THR A 514 2.65 -11.66 -27.37
CA THR A 514 3.47 -12.89 -27.31
C THR A 514 4.71 -12.75 -26.42
N ASP A 515 4.75 -11.72 -25.56
CA ASP A 515 5.92 -11.37 -24.75
C ASP A 515 5.93 -12.07 -23.39
N ILE A 516 7.08 -12.66 -23.07
CA ILE A 516 7.39 -13.16 -21.73
C ILE A 516 7.98 -12.01 -20.92
N TRP A 517 7.42 -11.76 -19.73
CA TRP A 517 7.94 -10.75 -18.80
C TRP A 517 8.39 -11.41 -17.51
N THR A 518 9.57 -11.04 -17.01
CA THR A 518 10.05 -11.46 -15.70
C THR A 518 9.98 -10.27 -14.74
N LEU A 519 9.18 -10.37 -13.68
CA LEU A 519 9.32 -9.51 -12.51
C LEU A 519 10.24 -10.18 -11.49
N GLN A 520 11.01 -9.38 -10.77
CA GLN A 520 11.78 -9.80 -9.61
C GLN A 520 11.28 -9.00 -8.40
N TYR A 521 11.00 -9.70 -7.30
CA TYR A 521 10.69 -9.14 -5.99
C TYR A 521 11.93 -9.29 -5.09
N MET A 522 11.86 -8.85 -3.82
CA MET A 522 12.91 -9.10 -2.83
C MET A 522 13.24 -10.60 -2.72
N ASP A 523 12.22 -11.43 -2.51
CA ASP A 523 12.39 -12.87 -2.24
C ASP A 523 11.86 -13.82 -3.34
N THR A 524 11.12 -13.29 -4.33
CA THR A 524 10.45 -14.09 -5.38
C THR A 524 10.79 -13.64 -6.81
N THR A 525 10.42 -14.44 -7.80
CA THR A 525 10.55 -14.09 -9.23
C THR A 525 9.31 -14.57 -9.99
N THR A 526 8.59 -13.64 -10.59
CA THR A 526 7.33 -13.89 -11.30
C THR A 526 7.56 -13.88 -12.81
N VAL A 527 6.97 -14.84 -13.51
CA VAL A 527 6.98 -14.91 -14.97
C VAL A 527 5.56 -14.70 -15.49
N ILE A 528 5.32 -13.56 -16.14
CA ILE A 528 4.11 -13.34 -16.93
C ILE A 528 4.28 -14.04 -18.28
N TYR A 529 3.27 -14.81 -18.67
CA TYR A 529 3.20 -15.44 -19.98
C TYR A 529 1.86 -15.10 -20.66
N SER A 530 1.92 -14.28 -21.72
CA SER A 530 0.77 -13.99 -22.56
C SER A 530 0.76 -14.96 -23.75
N GLU A 531 -0.27 -15.81 -23.85
CA GLU A 531 -0.57 -16.61 -25.05
C GLU A 531 -1.79 -16.04 -25.78
N GLN A 532 -2.01 -16.40 -27.06
CA GLN A 532 -3.15 -15.90 -27.82
C GLN A 532 -4.48 -16.55 -27.36
N GLY A 533 -5.50 -15.72 -27.14
CA GLY A 533 -6.87 -16.17 -26.89
C GLY A 533 -7.38 -15.89 -25.47
N SER A 534 -7.61 -14.61 -25.15
CA SER A 534 -8.33 -14.12 -23.94
C SER A 534 -7.93 -14.78 -22.61
N ASN A 535 -6.65 -15.14 -22.44
CA ASN A 535 -6.09 -15.67 -21.19
C ASN A 535 -4.67 -15.12 -20.99
N ILE A 536 -4.50 -14.19 -20.06
CA ILE A 536 -3.17 -13.79 -19.58
C ILE A 536 -2.81 -14.74 -18.41
N MET A 537 -1.75 -15.54 -18.56
CA MET A 537 -1.30 -16.49 -17.54
C MET A 537 -0.11 -15.90 -16.76
N TYR A 538 -0.11 -16.10 -15.43
CA TYR A 538 1.02 -15.73 -14.57
C TYR A 538 1.46 -16.94 -13.77
N TYR A 539 2.77 -17.04 -13.55
CA TYR A 539 3.40 -18.00 -12.65
C TYR A 539 4.35 -17.27 -11.71
N PHE A 540 4.10 -17.33 -10.42
CA PHE A 540 4.97 -16.78 -9.37
C PHE A 540 5.87 -17.90 -8.83
N LYS A 541 7.17 -17.65 -8.61
CA LYS A 541 8.07 -18.69 -8.10
C LYS A 541 9.26 -18.18 -7.29
N VAL A 542 9.55 -18.82 -6.16
CA VAL A 542 10.77 -18.59 -5.37
C VAL A 542 12.00 -19.20 -6.08
N PRO A 543 13.20 -18.56 -6.05
CA PRO A 543 14.36 -19.03 -6.82
C PRO A 543 14.85 -20.45 -6.46
N GLY A 544 15.17 -21.27 -7.47
CA GLY A 544 15.96 -22.50 -7.25
C GLY A 544 15.84 -23.63 -8.28
N GLN A 545 14.74 -23.74 -9.03
CA GLN A 545 14.51 -24.84 -9.99
C GLN A 545 13.85 -24.35 -11.29
N MET A 546 14.61 -24.35 -12.39
CA MET A 546 14.09 -24.14 -13.75
C MET A 546 13.99 -25.47 -14.53
N GLU A 547 12.77 -25.89 -14.83
CA GLU A 547 12.44 -26.61 -16.07
C GLU A 547 11.12 -26.04 -16.59
N VAL A 548 11.13 -25.44 -17.78
CA VAL A 548 9.95 -24.89 -18.45
C VAL A 548 9.58 -25.83 -19.60
N ASN A 549 8.46 -26.54 -19.47
CA ASN A 549 7.94 -27.42 -20.52
C ASN A 549 6.83 -26.69 -21.29
N LEU A 550 7.17 -26.10 -22.43
CA LEU A 550 6.17 -25.51 -23.34
C LEU A 550 5.29 -26.62 -23.95
N ILE A 551 4.00 -26.31 -24.10
CA ILE A 551 3.06 -27.07 -24.93
C ILE A 551 2.54 -26.08 -25.98
N GLU A 552 3.13 -26.08 -27.17
CA GLU A 552 2.72 -25.18 -28.26
C GLU A 552 1.26 -25.43 -28.67
N THR A 553 0.44 -24.38 -28.69
CA THR A 553 -0.88 -24.39 -29.34
C THR A 553 -0.94 -23.36 -30.47
N THR A 554 -1.64 -23.67 -31.56
CA THR A 554 -1.50 -22.96 -32.84
C THR A 554 -2.85 -22.47 -33.38
N ILE A 555 -3.49 -21.53 -32.67
CA ILE A 555 -4.86 -21.08 -32.97
C ILE A 555 -4.93 -19.54 -32.89
N ASP A 556 -5.23 -18.88 -34.02
CA ASP A 556 -5.63 -17.47 -34.05
C ASP A 556 -7.17 -17.37 -34.00
N PHE A 557 -7.68 -16.27 -33.45
CA PHE A 557 -9.11 -16.00 -33.25
C PHE A 557 -9.54 -14.64 -33.83
N ARG A 558 -8.64 -13.91 -34.50
CA ARG A 558 -8.94 -12.59 -35.08
C ARG A 558 -9.37 -12.71 -36.54
N ASN A 559 -10.43 -12.00 -36.91
CA ASN A 559 -10.75 -11.82 -38.33
C ASN A 559 -9.68 -10.91 -38.97
N PRO A 560 -9.18 -11.24 -40.18
CA PRO A 560 -8.26 -10.38 -40.91
C PRO A 560 -8.90 -9.02 -41.23
N TYR A 561 -8.11 -7.97 -41.35
CA TYR A 561 -8.59 -6.68 -41.85
C TYR A 561 -8.70 -6.68 -43.38
N VAL A 562 -9.72 -5.99 -43.89
CA VAL A 562 -9.87 -5.59 -45.30
C VAL A 562 -10.42 -4.15 -45.35
N SER A 563 -9.89 -3.34 -46.26
CA SER A 563 -10.33 -1.96 -46.46
C SER A 563 -11.72 -1.86 -47.09
N ASP A 564 -12.55 -0.92 -46.62
CA ASP A 564 -13.81 -0.48 -47.25
C ASP A 564 -13.50 0.33 -48.52
N VAL A 565 -13.82 -0.22 -49.70
CA VAL A 565 -13.54 0.41 -51.01
C VAL A 565 -14.82 0.90 -51.67
N ALA A 566 -14.86 2.19 -52.01
CA ALA A 566 -16.07 2.83 -52.51
C ALA A 566 -16.47 2.40 -53.93
N ASP A 567 -17.78 2.24 -54.16
CA ASP A 567 -18.42 2.07 -55.48
C ASP A 567 -17.95 3.10 -56.51
N PHE A 568 -17.80 2.70 -57.78
CA PHE A 568 -17.44 3.63 -58.86
C PHE A 568 -17.99 3.28 -60.26
N ASP A 569 -17.99 4.30 -61.12
CA ASP A 569 -18.52 4.28 -62.49
C ASP A 569 -17.41 4.62 -63.50
N TYR A 570 -17.36 3.91 -64.64
CA TYR A 570 -16.46 4.26 -65.77
C TYR A 570 -17.14 4.04 -67.14
N ILE A 571 -16.55 4.51 -68.24
CA ILE A 571 -17.12 4.40 -69.60
C ILE A 571 -16.55 3.19 -70.36
N ILE A 572 -17.41 2.42 -71.03
CA ILE A 572 -17.03 1.23 -71.80
C ILE A 572 -15.89 1.52 -72.82
N GLY A 573 -14.76 0.87 -72.61
CA GLY A 573 -13.54 1.02 -73.43
C GLY A 573 -12.47 1.94 -72.85
N GLU A 574 -12.69 2.55 -71.68
CA GLU A 574 -11.61 3.14 -70.87
C GLU A 574 -10.70 2.06 -70.27
N THR A 575 -9.50 2.46 -69.83
CA THR A 575 -8.45 1.55 -69.32
C THR A 575 -7.72 2.15 -68.13
N GLY A 576 -7.34 1.30 -67.17
CA GLY A 576 -6.71 1.68 -65.89
C GLY A 576 -7.67 1.65 -64.70
N ASN A 577 -8.84 1.01 -64.84
CA ASN A 577 -9.81 0.87 -63.76
C ASN A 577 -9.43 -0.33 -62.89
N ILE A 578 -9.10 -0.07 -61.63
CA ILE A 578 -8.61 -1.07 -60.67
C ILE A 578 -9.37 -0.92 -59.35
N ILE A 579 -9.83 -2.04 -58.78
CA ILE A 579 -10.20 -2.15 -57.36
C ILE A 579 -8.92 -2.55 -56.61
N SER A 580 -8.60 -1.89 -55.51
CA SER A 580 -7.41 -2.20 -54.70
C SER A 580 -7.80 -2.27 -53.23
N TRP A 581 -7.63 -3.45 -52.61
CA TRP A 581 -7.91 -3.68 -51.20
C TRP A 581 -6.62 -3.77 -50.39
N ASP A 582 -6.51 -2.96 -49.34
CA ASP A 582 -5.50 -3.15 -48.30
C ASP A 582 -6.00 -4.23 -47.33
N VAL A 583 -5.21 -5.29 -47.14
CA VAL A 583 -5.52 -6.42 -46.24
C VAL A 583 -4.39 -6.64 -45.25
N THR A 584 -4.71 -6.87 -43.97
CA THR A 584 -3.67 -7.12 -42.93
C THR A 584 -4.13 -8.15 -41.89
N ASP A 585 -3.23 -9.06 -41.54
CA ASP A 585 -3.32 -9.96 -40.38
C ASP A 585 -1.93 -10.48 -39.95
N THR A 586 -1.84 -11.17 -38.81
CA THR A 586 -0.63 -11.86 -38.31
C THR A 586 -0.38 -13.23 -38.93
N HIS A 587 -1.41 -13.94 -39.37
CA HIS A 587 -1.33 -15.27 -39.96
C HIS A 587 -2.04 -15.34 -41.33
N PRO A 588 -1.56 -14.61 -42.37
CA PRO A 588 -2.26 -14.50 -43.66
C PRO A 588 -2.52 -15.84 -44.35
N GLY A 589 -3.77 -16.07 -44.73
CA GLY A 589 -4.24 -17.29 -45.37
C GLY A 589 -4.57 -17.09 -46.86
N THR A 590 -5.87 -17.18 -47.19
CA THR A 590 -6.40 -17.11 -48.56
C THR A 590 -7.51 -16.10 -48.70
N TYR A 591 -7.59 -15.41 -49.84
CA TYR A 591 -8.74 -14.59 -50.21
C TYR A 591 -9.45 -15.18 -51.43
N THR A 592 -10.75 -14.95 -51.53
CA THR A 592 -11.59 -15.38 -52.65
C THR A 592 -12.37 -14.18 -53.20
N ILE A 593 -12.39 -14.04 -54.53
CA ILE A 593 -13.15 -13.02 -55.25
C ILE A 593 -14.41 -13.64 -55.84
N TYR A 594 -15.55 -13.01 -55.60
CA TYR A 594 -16.83 -13.34 -56.21
C TYR A 594 -17.31 -12.18 -57.09
N ILE A 595 -17.73 -12.48 -58.31
CA ILE A 595 -18.36 -11.53 -59.24
C ILE A 595 -19.84 -11.91 -59.37
N ASP A 596 -20.74 -10.99 -59.03
CA ASP A 596 -22.20 -11.20 -59.04
C ASP A 596 -22.64 -12.48 -58.27
N SER A 597 -21.99 -12.74 -57.12
CA SER A 597 -22.14 -13.95 -56.29
C SER A 597 -21.66 -15.28 -56.91
N VAL A 598 -20.86 -15.23 -57.98
CA VAL A 598 -20.16 -16.39 -58.56
C VAL A 598 -18.67 -16.29 -58.25
N GLU A 599 -18.08 -17.36 -57.71
CA GLU A 599 -16.64 -17.46 -57.45
C GLU A 599 -15.85 -17.32 -58.76
N ASP A 600 -14.92 -16.37 -58.82
CA ASP A 600 -14.04 -16.14 -59.98
C ASP A 600 -12.66 -16.77 -59.73
N TYR A 601 -12.00 -16.44 -58.60
CA TYR A 601 -10.77 -17.10 -58.18
C TYR A 601 -10.48 -16.98 -56.66
N THR A 602 -9.53 -17.80 -56.19
CA THR A 602 -8.97 -17.80 -54.83
C THR A 602 -7.45 -17.83 -54.92
N ASP A 603 -6.73 -17.05 -54.09
CA ASP A 603 -5.27 -17.11 -53.95
C ASP A 603 -4.84 -16.80 -52.50
N THR A 604 -3.54 -16.92 -52.20
CA THR A 604 -2.91 -16.51 -50.94
C THR A 604 -2.57 -15.02 -50.92
N TRP A 605 -2.49 -14.42 -49.73
CA TRP A 605 -2.21 -13.00 -49.54
C TRP A 605 -1.17 -12.75 -48.43
N ASN A 606 -0.74 -11.50 -48.28
CA ASN A 606 0.17 -11.07 -47.21
C ASN A 606 -0.07 -9.58 -46.89
N SER A 607 0.23 -9.19 -45.66
CA SER A 607 -0.04 -7.84 -45.13
C SER A 607 0.80 -6.70 -45.73
N ASP A 608 1.81 -7.01 -46.55
CA ASP A 608 2.68 -6.02 -47.21
C ASP A 608 2.24 -5.71 -48.66
N THR A 609 1.22 -6.39 -49.20
CA THR A 609 0.83 -6.33 -50.62
C THR A 609 -0.68 -6.16 -50.80
N PRO A 610 -1.17 -5.02 -51.33
CA PRO A 610 -2.58 -4.83 -51.66
C PRO A 610 -3.08 -5.82 -52.72
N ILE A 611 -4.38 -6.16 -52.67
CA ILE A 611 -5.04 -7.04 -53.64
C ILE A 611 -5.67 -6.19 -54.73
N GLU A 612 -5.05 -6.18 -55.93
CA GLU A 612 -5.51 -5.38 -57.08
C GLU A 612 -6.27 -6.20 -58.14
N ILE A 613 -7.49 -5.78 -58.48
CA ILE A 613 -8.31 -6.34 -59.56
C ILE A 613 -8.46 -5.32 -60.69
N THR A 614 -7.99 -5.64 -61.89
CA THR A 614 -8.30 -4.83 -63.09
C THR A 614 -9.71 -5.13 -63.57
N VAL A 615 -10.59 -4.12 -63.60
CA VAL A 615 -11.99 -4.25 -64.06
C VAL A 615 -12.22 -3.72 -65.48
N ASP A 616 -11.15 -3.44 -66.23
CA ASP A 616 -11.20 -2.99 -67.62
C ASP A 616 -11.88 -4.00 -68.57
N GLY A 617 -12.51 -3.48 -69.63
CA GLY A 617 -12.98 -4.30 -70.76
C GLY A 617 -14.30 -5.06 -70.54
N LEU A 618 -14.94 -4.90 -69.37
CA LEU A 618 -16.32 -5.34 -69.12
C LEU A 618 -17.31 -4.70 -70.11
N ALA A 619 -18.47 -5.35 -70.28
CA ALA A 619 -19.58 -4.82 -71.08
C ALA A 619 -20.45 -3.83 -70.28
N GLU A 620 -21.27 -3.03 -70.98
CA GLU A 620 -22.26 -2.13 -70.36
C GLU A 620 -23.16 -2.89 -69.36
N GLY A 621 -23.18 -2.45 -68.10
CA GLY A 621 -23.83 -3.14 -67.00
C GLY A 621 -23.34 -2.70 -65.63
N THR A 622 -23.83 -3.35 -64.57
CA THR A 622 -23.37 -3.18 -63.18
C THR A 622 -22.90 -4.54 -62.69
N TYR A 623 -21.74 -4.58 -62.04
CA TYR A 623 -21.10 -5.78 -61.52
C TYR A 623 -20.78 -5.59 -60.03
N VAL A 624 -21.02 -6.59 -59.19
CA VAL A 624 -20.66 -6.55 -57.77
C VAL A 624 -19.48 -7.49 -57.51
N TYR A 625 -18.37 -6.91 -57.06
CA TYR A 625 -17.15 -7.62 -56.67
C TYR A 625 -17.14 -7.75 -55.14
N LEU A 626 -17.27 -8.97 -54.62
CA LEU A 626 -17.15 -9.30 -53.21
C LEU A 626 -15.81 -9.99 -52.97
N ILE A 627 -14.95 -9.41 -52.13
CA ILE A 627 -13.78 -10.10 -51.58
C ILE A 627 -14.15 -10.76 -50.25
N VAL A 628 -13.71 -12.01 -50.05
CA VAL A 628 -13.75 -12.69 -48.76
C VAL A 628 -12.33 -13.12 -48.40
N VAL A 629 -11.77 -12.48 -47.37
CA VAL A 629 -10.41 -12.73 -46.86
C VAL A 629 -10.50 -13.71 -45.70
N THR A 630 -9.63 -14.72 -45.69
CA THR A 630 -9.50 -15.75 -44.63
C THR A 630 -8.05 -15.82 -44.16
N ASP A 631 -7.83 -16.00 -42.85
CA ASP A 631 -6.51 -16.26 -42.25
C ASP A 631 -6.13 -17.76 -42.33
N LEU A 632 -5.08 -18.18 -41.62
CA LEU A 632 -4.68 -19.59 -41.51
C LEU A 632 -5.47 -20.40 -40.47
N ALA A 633 -6.25 -19.78 -39.59
CA ALA A 633 -7.05 -20.44 -38.56
C ALA A 633 -8.52 -20.67 -38.98
N GLY A 634 -9.00 -19.92 -39.98
CA GLY A 634 -10.37 -19.97 -40.51
C GLY A 634 -11.24 -18.75 -40.18
N ASN A 635 -10.66 -17.68 -39.62
CA ASN A 635 -11.34 -16.42 -39.34
C ASN A 635 -11.47 -15.59 -40.63
N THR A 636 -12.51 -14.76 -40.76
CA THR A 636 -12.91 -14.15 -42.05
C THR A 636 -13.37 -12.71 -41.99
N ALA A 637 -13.02 -11.91 -42.99
CA ALA A 637 -13.61 -10.60 -43.27
C ALA A 637 -13.95 -10.43 -44.76
N GLN A 638 -14.73 -9.41 -45.10
CA GLN A 638 -15.21 -9.21 -46.47
C GLN A 638 -15.54 -7.74 -46.77
N ASP A 639 -15.38 -7.34 -48.04
CA ASP A 639 -15.79 -6.05 -48.59
C ASP A 639 -16.47 -6.24 -49.97
N ALA A 640 -17.34 -5.31 -50.38
CA ALA A 640 -18.17 -5.46 -51.58
C ALA A 640 -18.28 -4.16 -52.39
N VAL A 641 -17.65 -4.15 -53.57
CA VAL A 641 -17.53 -2.98 -54.47
C VAL A 641 -18.45 -3.11 -55.67
N THR A 642 -19.28 -2.10 -55.92
CA THR A 642 -20.13 -2.01 -57.11
C THR A 642 -19.41 -1.22 -58.21
N VAL A 643 -19.32 -1.83 -59.41
CA VAL A 643 -18.71 -1.20 -60.60
C VAL A 643 -19.77 -1.02 -61.69
N THR A 644 -20.05 0.22 -62.11
CA THR A 644 -20.97 0.50 -63.23
C THR A 644 -20.22 0.88 -64.51
N VAL A 645 -20.46 0.11 -65.57
CA VAL A 645 -19.90 0.33 -66.90
C VAL A 645 -20.94 1.07 -67.76
N ASN A 646 -20.72 2.36 -67.96
CA ASN A 646 -21.61 3.24 -68.70
C ASN A 646 -21.34 3.19 -70.22
N PRO A 647 -22.36 3.33 -71.08
CA PRO A 647 -22.17 3.37 -72.53
C PRO A 647 -21.47 4.65 -73.00
N VAL A 648 -20.73 4.57 -74.11
CA VAL A 648 -20.19 5.78 -74.77
C VAL A 648 -21.34 6.67 -75.23
N VAL A 649 -21.52 7.81 -74.57
CA VAL A 649 -22.51 8.82 -74.94
C VAL A 649 -22.21 9.34 -76.35
N PRO A 650 -23.11 9.18 -77.33
CA PRO A 650 -22.85 9.65 -78.69
C PRO A 650 -22.83 11.18 -78.72
N GLU A 651 -21.69 11.78 -79.09
CA GLU A 651 -21.64 13.21 -79.40
C GLU A 651 -22.53 13.54 -80.60
N PHE A 652 -23.73 14.05 -80.32
CA PHE A 652 -24.57 14.70 -81.33
C PHE A 652 -23.91 16.04 -81.73
N GLY A 653 -22.99 15.95 -82.69
CA GLY A 653 -22.15 17.06 -83.16
C GLY A 653 -22.92 18.36 -83.41
N SER A 654 -22.33 19.47 -82.93
CA SER A 654 -23.01 20.74 -82.67
C SER A 654 -23.78 21.35 -83.85
N ILE A 655 -25.09 21.06 -83.91
CA ILE A 655 -26.02 21.67 -84.87
C ILE A 655 -26.15 23.17 -84.56
N HIS A 656 -25.51 24.00 -85.38
CA HIS A 656 -25.57 25.46 -85.28
C HIS A 656 -27.00 26.00 -85.52
N TYR A 657 -27.76 26.23 -84.45
CA TYR A 657 -29.01 26.97 -84.53
C TYR A 657 -28.76 28.49 -84.54
N PHE A 658 -28.64 29.05 -85.74
CA PHE A 658 -28.66 30.49 -85.96
C PHE A 658 -30.03 31.08 -85.59
N ILE A 659 -30.02 31.97 -84.59
CA ILE A 659 -30.87 33.17 -84.43
C ILE A 659 -32.34 33.05 -84.91
N PHE A 660 -33.29 33.04 -83.96
CA PHE A 660 -34.45 33.96 -84.00
C PHE A 660 -35.20 34.01 -82.66
N LEU A 661 -35.10 35.13 -81.95
CA LEU A 661 -36.23 35.68 -81.17
C LEU A 661 -37.06 36.51 -82.16
N PRO A 662 -38.41 36.51 -82.07
CA PRO A 662 -39.06 37.36 -81.05
C PRO A 662 -40.42 36.82 -80.53
N ILE A 663 -41.14 37.72 -79.83
CA ILE A 663 -42.55 37.66 -79.38
C ILE A 663 -42.75 37.19 -77.93
N LEU A 664 -42.71 38.17 -77.02
CA LEU A 664 -43.40 38.16 -75.72
C LEU A 664 -44.22 39.46 -75.63
N ILE A 665 -45.51 39.43 -76.00
CA ILE A 665 -46.39 40.61 -75.95
C ILE A 665 -47.77 40.26 -75.36
N LEU A 666 -47.96 40.71 -74.12
CA LEU A 666 -49.19 41.20 -73.45
C LEU A 666 -50.57 40.54 -73.71
N THR A 667 -51.34 40.39 -72.63
CA THR A 667 -52.54 41.26 -72.41
C THR A 667 -53.07 41.29 -70.97
N THR A 668 -53.53 42.47 -70.54
CA THR A 668 -54.57 42.79 -69.50
C THR A 668 -54.61 42.02 -68.16
N HIS A 669 -54.61 42.60 -66.95
CA HIS A 669 -54.97 43.95 -66.45
C HIS A 669 -56.50 44.25 -66.35
N PHE A 670 -57.20 43.73 -65.32
CA PHE A 670 -58.16 44.50 -64.48
C PHE A 670 -58.77 43.70 -63.30
N LEU A 671 -58.63 44.20 -62.05
CA LEU A 671 -59.75 44.43 -61.10
C LEU A 671 -59.25 45.18 -59.85
N VAL A 672 -60.13 45.94 -59.19
CA VAL A 672 -59.71 47.12 -58.39
C VAL A 672 -60.51 47.34 -57.10
N SER A 673 -59.75 47.60 -56.02
CA SER A 673 -60.07 48.39 -54.81
C SER A 673 -60.79 47.80 -53.59
N LYS A 674 -60.32 48.29 -52.43
CA LYS A 674 -60.96 48.37 -51.10
C LYS A 674 -61.11 47.01 -50.36
N LYS A 675 -60.99 46.99 -49.02
CA LYS A 675 -61.26 48.07 -48.05
C LYS A 675 -60.44 47.94 -46.75
N LYS A 676 -59.81 49.02 -46.27
CA LYS A 676 -59.45 49.13 -44.84
C LYS A 676 -60.73 49.24 -44.00
N LYS A 677 -60.81 48.51 -42.88
CA LYS A 677 -61.46 49.03 -41.66
C LYS A 677 -60.97 48.30 -40.41
N ASN A 678 -60.73 49.05 -39.34
CA ASN A 678 -60.34 48.55 -38.03
C ASN A 678 -61.58 48.15 -37.20
N ASN A 679 -61.32 47.60 -36.01
CA ASN A 679 -62.20 47.41 -34.87
C ASN A 679 -63.25 46.29 -35.02
N LYS A 680 -63.04 45.18 -34.30
CA LYS A 680 -63.25 45.23 -32.85
C LYS A 680 -62.15 44.48 -32.11
#